data_AF-A0A9W8E0F2-F1
#
_entry.id   AF-A0A9W8E0F2-F1
#
_cell.length_a   1.000
_cell.length_b   1.000
_cell.length_c   1.000
_cell.angle_alpha   90.00
_cell.angle_beta   90.00
_cell.angle_gamma   90.00
#
_symmetry.space_group_name_H-M   'P 1'
#
loop_
_entity.id
_entity.type
_entity.pdbx_description
1 polymer ?
#
loop_
_entity_poly.entity_id
_entity_poly.type
_entity_poly.pdbx_seq_one_letter_code
_entity_poly.pdbx_strand_id
1 'polypeptide(L)'
;MDRVIADIKRRDGLPESSPDGGLLREGAPSIASTTRFHPDRVKVFSFGRPNFLTNIVIVNPNTKELCESDQIGEIWIDCPALGAGFWALPKLSQAIFYARYRYYISVPDPAVPGATTLTEAISDQTFLRTGLMGTLINGCLLVFGYFEDRLQQTYVPLAKEGTGRVVVSQGSITEGDGLVDSKFENSPASLPMGESQASTGSKNKDVLDACQYFYYRSDLLNTIKQHNSLVGECTAFELFVNHTYLPVILFETRVPEAEMPRLCDDVYKILVEHHQLFAYAICASAPDTLPRAYEYGRRVVNATLCQARFEKGAIPLTYSRISFQRLALNIPTVESLGAMDTSNPTDPMDPNAFGRWLQHTSLELSEPSKDDRTGRDLQGFQTILDILHWRATVMPSEVALVSFESKKRATLANANPVAQVPWGKVLQKVALLANYLIDKHSVRSGDHVIVMLPVGLELFYAIQACFAIGAVAIPLALPESKWIEEDLVLFVESVRQFNVHHMLIDAEVELLLRNRPYSRYVRSLNRINVSKAPKNVKSGGFLGPKTAPKLPAVRSSPTHVSLIFACPPGPDQVYPQFVKLSHSVMLSFAQQLKSDFQMPSTHPVLATTRCYFGFSFLQLVLLGIYSGAPTVLFSYGDFWEHPHHWFELLQRYKIKDALATYPMFERAVSRMNQLDFRAFTMHNVRNLSV
;
A
#
# COMPACT_ATOMS: atom_id res chain seq x y z
N MET A 1 21.20 8.60 -3.54
CA MET A 1 21.13 7.16 -3.18
C MET A 1 21.79 6.29 -4.22
N ASP A 2 21.54 6.49 -5.51
CA ASP A 2 22.13 5.65 -6.60
C ASP A 2 23.66 5.59 -6.56
N ARG A 3 24.32 6.74 -6.30
CA ARG A 3 25.79 6.79 -6.10
C ARG A 3 26.29 5.92 -4.94
N VAL A 4 25.52 5.79 -3.87
CA VAL A 4 25.89 5.01 -2.67
C VAL A 4 25.72 3.50 -2.93
N ILE A 5 24.69 3.10 -3.69
CA ILE A 5 24.44 1.70 -4.05
C ILE A 5 25.48 1.19 -5.06
N ALA A 6 25.85 2.02 -6.05
CA ALA A 6 26.92 1.70 -7.00
C ALA A 6 28.27 1.46 -6.29
N ASP A 7 28.54 2.15 -5.18
CA ASP A 7 29.74 1.94 -4.35
C ASP A 7 29.66 0.68 -3.46
N ILE A 8 28.47 0.32 -2.96
CA ILE A 8 28.24 -0.91 -2.18
C ILE A 8 28.50 -2.15 -3.05
N LYS A 9 27.99 -2.15 -4.28
CA LYS A 9 28.15 -3.28 -5.22
C LYS A 9 29.55 -3.41 -5.82
N ARG A 10 30.34 -2.33 -5.85
CA ARG A 10 31.74 -2.32 -6.33
C ARG A 10 32.73 -3.10 -5.46
N ARG A 11 32.39 -3.42 -4.20
CA ARG A 11 33.35 -3.96 -3.20
C ARG A 11 33.08 -5.38 -2.74
N ASP A 12 31.85 -5.88 -2.86
CA ASP A 12 31.56 -7.31 -2.67
C ASP A 12 31.82 -8.01 -4.00
N GLY A 13 33.04 -8.52 -4.21
CA GLY A 13 33.34 -9.42 -5.33
C GLY A 13 32.37 -10.60 -5.30
N LEU A 14 31.40 -10.62 -6.21
CA LEU A 14 30.42 -11.69 -6.29
C LEU A 14 31.08 -12.94 -6.87
N PRO A 15 30.98 -14.11 -6.20
CA PRO A 15 31.48 -15.35 -6.76
C PRO A 15 30.62 -15.79 -7.95
N GLU A 16 31.28 -16.44 -8.91
CA GLU A 16 30.73 -17.03 -10.12
C GLU A 16 29.42 -17.81 -9.85
N SER A 17 28.31 -17.36 -10.41
CA SER A 17 27.16 -18.23 -10.65
C SER A 17 27.39 -18.95 -11.97
N SER A 18 27.80 -20.21 -11.90
CA SER A 18 27.82 -21.11 -13.06
C SER A 18 26.39 -21.39 -13.55
N PRO A 19 26.18 -21.76 -14.83
CA PRO A 19 24.85 -21.88 -15.43
C PRO A 19 24.08 -23.16 -15.06
N ASP A 20 24.63 -24.02 -14.20
CA ASP A 20 24.06 -25.34 -13.93
C ASP A 20 23.45 -25.40 -12.52
N GLY A 21 22.15 -25.71 -12.48
CA GLY A 21 21.33 -25.86 -11.28
C GLY A 21 21.78 -27.01 -10.36
N GLY A 22 22.82 -26.77 -9.58
CA GLY A 22 23.33 -27.65 -8.53
C GLY A 22 23.04 -27.10 -7.13
N LEU A 23 22.34 -27.90 -6.33
CA LEU A 23 22.15 -27.71 -4.88
C LEU A 23 23.46 -27.37 -4.16
N LEU A 24 23.50 -26.24 -3.45
CA LEU A 24 24.41 -26.03 -2.33
C LEU A 24 23.58 -25.89 -1.04
N ARG A 25 23.27 -27.06 -0.44
CA ARG A 25 23.11 -27.19 1.00
C ARG A 25 24.51 -27.23 1.60
N GLU A 26 24.89 -26.22 2.38
CA GLU A 26 25.66 -26.29 3.65
C GLU A 26 26.31 -24.94 3.98
N GLY A 27 26.23 -24.57 5.27
CA GLY A 27 27.04 -23.50 5.87
C GLY A 27 26.38 -22.12 5.91
N ALA A 28 25.61 -21.84 6.97
CA ALA A 28 25.29 -20.46 7.33
C ALA A 28 26.59 -19.72 7.73
N PRO A 29 26.98 -18.61 7.08
CA PRO A 29 28.03 -17.77 7.63
C PRO A 29 27.40 -16.96 8.76
N SER A 30 27.89 -17.21 9.97
CA SER A 30 27.62 -16.39 11.15
C SER A 30 28.08 -14.95 10.88
N ILE A 31 27.12 -14.03 10.78
CA ILE A 31 27.41 -12.59 10.77
C ILE A 31 27.73 -12.19 12.22
N ALA A 32 28.97 -12.44 12.62
CA ALA A 32 29.55 -11.86 13.82
C ALA A 32 29.95 -10.41 13.53
N SER A 33 29.52 -9.53 14.43
CA SER A 33 29.83 -8.11 14.54
C SER A 33 31.30 -7.77 14.31
N THR A 34 31.57 -6.67 13.60
CA THR A 34 32.37 -5.49 14.01
C THR A 34 32.96 -4.82 12.76
N THR A 35 32.31 -3.81 12.20
CA THR A 35 32.95 -2.93 11.21
C THR A 35 32.67 -1.47 11.54
N ARG A 36 33.76 -0.72 11.76
CA ARG A 36 33.76 0.71 12.04
C ARG A 36 33.04 1.47 10.93
N PHE A 37 32.17 2.39 11.31
CA PHE A 37 31.37 3.23 10.41
C PHE A 37 32.29 4.09 9.53
N HIS A 38 32.21 3.95 8.21
CA HIS A 38 32.79 4.89 7.26
C HIS A 38 31.71 5.94 6.91
N PRO A 39 32.04 7.24 6.85
CA PRO A 39 31.05 8.31 6.63
C PRO A 39 30.23 8.18 5.33
N ASP A 40 30.74 7.45 4.34
CA ASP A 40 30.08 7.24 3.03
C ASP A 40 29.28 5.92 2.91
N ARG A 41 28.97 5.25 4.02
CA ARG A 41 28.23 3.97 4.00
C ARG A 41 26.84 4.13 4.60
N VAL A 42 25.82 3.69 3.86
CA VAL A 42 24.44 3.61 4.34
C VAL A 42 24.10 2.15 4.64
N LYS A 43 23.64 1.88 5.87
CA LYS A 43 23.14 0.56 6.24
C LYS A 43 21.72 0.42 5.70
N VAL A 44 21.50 -0.58 4.85
CA VAL A 44 20.17 -0.89 4.30
C VAL A 44 19.69 -2.23 4.84
N PHE A 45 18.39 -2.33 5.10
CA PHE A 45 17.76 -3.57 5.51
C PHE A 45 17.21 -4.31 4.29
N SER A 46 17.53 -5.59 4.20
CA SER A 46 16.99 -6.49 3.17
C SER A 46 15.63 -7.03 3.63
N PHE A 47 14.68 -7.09 2.70
CA PHE A 47 13.38 -7.75 2.87
C PHE A 47 13.44 -9.26 2.59
N GLY A 48 14.65 -9.79 2.32
CA GLY A 48 14.87 -11.18 2.01
C GLY A 48 14.73 -11.51 0.53
N ARG A 49 14.72 -12.80 0.22
CA ARG A 49 14.56 -13.29 -1.16
C ARG A 49 13.07 -13.40 -1.51
N PRO A 50 12.68 -13.07 -2.75
CA PRO A 50 11.32 -13.33 -3.22
C PRO A 50 10.98 -14.83 -3.13
N ASN A 51 9.70 -15.11 -2.92
CA ASN A 51 9.21 -16.48 -2.84
C ASN A 51 9.24 -17.19 -4.21
N PHE A 52 9.39 -18.52 -4.19
CA PHE A 52 9.42 -19.44 -5.32
C PHE A 52 8.29 -19.26 -6.35
N LEU A 53 7.09 -18.85 -5.93
CA LEU A 53 5.92 -18.61 -6.80
C LEU A 53 5.77 -17.16 -7.28
N THR A 54 6.77 -16.30 -7.03
CA THR A 54 6.69 -14.87 -7.27
C THR A 54 7.83 -14.41 -8.18
N ASN A 55 7.48 -13.87 -9.34
CA ASN A 55 8.44 -13.23 -10.23
C ASN A 55 8.52 -11.75 -9.89
N ILE A 56 9.73 -11.24 -9.71
CA ILE A 56 9.97 -9.82 -9.45
C ILE A 56 10.87 -9.26 -10.55
N VAL A 57 10.49 -8.10 -11.06
CA VAL A 57 11.31 -7.29 -11.97
C VAL A 57 11.37 -5.86 -11.46
N ILE A 58 12.53 -5.22 -11.61
CA ILE A 58 12.74 -3.82 -11.19
C ILE A 58 12.71 -2.95 -12.44
N VAL A 59 11.76 -2.03 -12.53
CA VAL A 59 11.45 -1.30 -13.77
C VAL A 59 11.42 0.19 -13.51
N ASN A 60 11.99 1.00 -14.38
CA ASN A 60 11.89 2.45 -14.28
C ASN A 60 10.41 2.86 -14.42
N PRO A 61 9.79 3.48 -13.39
CA PRO A 61 8.35 3.78 -13.39
C PRO A 61 7.92 4.77 -14.47
N ASN A 62 8.84 5.61 -14.95
CA ASN A 62 8.59 6.64 -15.96
C ASN A 62 8.79 6.08 -17.37
N THR A 63 9.94 5.44 -17.64
CA THR A 63 10.25 4.94 -18.98
C THR A 63 9.71 3.53 -19.23
N LYS A 64 9.33 2.79 -18.19
CA LYS A 64 8.94 1.37 -18.23
C LYS A 64 10.05 0.45 -18.73
N GLU A 65 11.30 0.88 -18.64
CA GLU A 65 12.46 0.09 -19.02
C GLU A 65 12.97 -0.73 -17.83
N LEU A 66 13.40 -1.95 -18.08
CA LEU A 66 13.98 -2.83 -17.07
C LEU A 66 15.28 -2.20 -16.53
N CYS A 67 15.36 -2.05 -15.21
CA CYS A 67 16.50 -1.43 -14.55
C CYS A 67 17.72 -2.35 -14.56
N GLU A 68 18.88 -1.75 -14.82
CA GLU A 68 20.18 -2.41 -14.66
C GLU A 68 20.50 -2.62 -13.17
N SER A 69 21.43 -3.53 -12.87
CA SER A 69 21.73 -3.95 -11.50
C SER A 69 22.05 -2.81 -10.51
N ASP A 70 22.56 -1.66 -10.95
CA ASP A 70 22.93 -0.52 -10.11
C ASP A 70 21.81 0.54 -9.97
N GLN A 71 20.66 0.34 -10.61
CA GLN A 71 19.57 1.30 -10.65
C GLN A 71 18.44 0.95 -9.67
N ILE A 72 17.84 1.97 -9.08
CA ILE A 72 16.60 1.85 -8.30
C ILE A 72 15.43 2.03 -9.26
N GLY A 73 14.49 1.09 -9.23
CA GLY A 73 13.25 1.14 -10.01
C GLY A 73 12.04 0.79 -9.17
N GLU A 74 10.88 0.81 -9.79
CA GLU A 74 9.65 0.27 -9.22
C GLU A 74 9.69 -1.26 -9.24
N ILE A 75 9.27 -1.87 -8.14
CA ILE A 75 9.14 -3.31 -7.99
C ILE A 75 7.85 -3.73 -8.67
N TRP A 76 7.94 -4.55 -9.71
CA TRP A 76 6.79 -5.16 -10.37
C TRP A 76 6.76 -6.65 -10.07
N ILE A 77 5.57 -7.18 -9.79
CA ILE A 77 5.39 -8.53 -9.27
C ILE A 77 4.41 -9.30 -10.14
N ASP A 78 4.74 -10.54 -10.48
CA ASP A 78 3.79 -11.51 -11.03
C ASP A 78 3.68 -12.72 -10.09
N CYS A 79 2.43 -13.11 -9.77
CA CYS A 79 2.14 -14.18 -8.82
C CYS A 79 0.70 -14.71 -9.03
N PRO A 80 0.44 -16.02 -8.84
CA PRO A 80 -0.91 -16.59 -8.92
C PRO A 80 -1.92 -16.02 -7.90
N ALA A 81 -1.44 -15.45 -6.80
CA ALA A 81 -2.27 -14.88 -5.75
C ALA A 81 -2.70 -13.42 -6.00
N LEU A 82 -2.39 -12.85 -7.18
CA LEU A 82 -2.79 -11.49 -7.55
C LEU A 82 -4.28 -11.40 -7.90
N GLY A 83 -4.90 -10.28 -7.53
CA GLY A 83 -6.29 -9.99 -7.89
C GLY A 83 -6.48 -9.81 -9.40
N ALA A 84 -7.72 -9.91 -9.89
CA ALA A 84 -8.04 -9.81 -11.32
C ALA A 84 -8.10 -8.37 -11.86
N GLY A 85 -7.65 -7.39 -11.08
CA GLY A 85 -7.72 -5.97 -11.42
C GLY A 85 -8.81 -5.18 -10.69
N PHE A 86 -8.84 -3.87 -10.98
CA PHE A 86 -9.83 -2.94 -10.48
C PHE A 86 -11.17 -3.11 -11.19
N TRP A 87 -12.27 -3.06 -10.43
CA TRP A 87 -13.62 -3.00 -10.99
C TRP A 87 -13.89 -1.68 -11.70
N ALA A 88 -14.64 -1.74 -12.80
CA ALA A 88 -15.07 -0.60 -13.61
C ALA A 88 -13.94 0.31 -14.15
N LEU A 89 -12.67 -0.07 -13.98
CA LEU A 89 -11.50 0.72 -14.38
C LEU A 89 -10.57 -0.09 -15.31
N PRO A 90 -11.04 -0.54 -16.49
CA PRO A 90 -10.27 -1.46 -17.34
C PRO A 90 -8.94 -0.88 -17.81
N LYS A 91 -8.87 0.42 -18.11
CA LYS A 91 -7.62 1.10 -18.48
C LYS A 91 -6.61 1.09 -17.33
N LEU A 92 -7.08 1.34 -16.10
CA LEU A 92 -6.22 1.33 -14.91
C LEU A 92 -5.77 -0.09 -14.57
N SER A 93 -6.68 -1.07 -14.65
CA SER A 93 -6.36 -2.49 -14.50
C SER A 93 -5.32 -2.94 -15.52
N GLN A 94 -5.44 -2.53 -16.78
CA GLN A 94 -4.44 -2.81 -17.80
C GLN A 94 -3.08 -2.17 -17.48
N ALA A 95 -3.08 -0.94 -16.98
CA ALA A 95 -1.86 -0.21 -16.67
C ALA A 95 -1.15 -0.72 -15.39
N ILE A 96 -1.90 -1.24 -14.42
CA ILE A 96 -1.39 -1.64 -13.10
C ILE A 96 -1.24 -3.15 -12.99
N PHE A 97 -2.26 -3.96 -13.28
CA PHE A 97 -2.25 -5.42 -13.10
C PHE A 97 -1.67 -6.18 -14.31
N TYR A 98 -1.67 -5.55 -15.49
CA TYR A 98 -1.23 -6.18 -16.73
C TYR A 98 -0.10 -5.40 -17.40
N ALA A 99 0.79 -4.81 -16.60
CA ALA A 99 1.90 -4.01 -17.09
C ALA A 99 2.96 -4.88 -17.77
N ARG A 100 3.61 -4.33 -18.79
CA ARG A 100 4.71 -4.96 -19.52
C ARG A 100 5.90 -4.01 -19.54
N TYR A 101 7.09 -4.56 -19.34
CA TYR A 101 8.31 -3.77 -19.32
C TYR A 101 9.03 -3.88 -20.66
N ARG A 102 9.84 -2.86 -20.93
CA ARG A 102 10.70 -2.77 -22.11
C ARG A 102 12.12 -3.21 -21.74
N TYR A 103 12.76 -3.93 -22.62
CA TYR A 103 14.14 -4.35 -22.45
C TYR A 103 14.84 -4.38 -23.80
N TYR A 104 16.17 -4.27 -23.79
CA TYR A 104 16.97 -4.25 -25.01
C TYR A 104 17.74 -5.56 -25.15
N ILE A 105 17.65 -6.18 -26.33
CA ILE A 105 18.39 -7.40 -26.66
C ILE A 105 19.48 -7.05 -27.66
N SER A 106 20.69 -7.56 -27.45
CA SER A 106 21.77 -7.49 -28.44
C SER A 106 21.52 -8.53 -29.53
N VAL A 107 21.13 -8.07 -30.73
CA VAL A 107 20.95 -8.92 -31.90
C VAL A 107 22.15 -8.73 -32.84
N PRO A 108 22.71 -9.78 -33.45
CA PRO A 108 23.77 -9.63 -34.45
C PRO A 108 23.30 -8.74 -35.60
N ASP A 109 24.10 -7.72 -35.94
CA ASP A 109 23.80 -6.81 -37.03
C ASP A 109 23.95 -7.56 -38.38
N PRO A 110 22.88 -7.70 -39.19
CA PRO A 110 22.98 -8.37 -40.48
C PRO A 110 23.88 -7.63 -41.49
N ALA A 111 24.16 -6.34 -41.29
CA ALA A 111 24.98 -5.53 -42.19
C ALA A 111 26.48 -5.58 -41.86
N VAL A 112 26.86 -5.90 -40.62
CA VAL A 112 28.26 -5.86 -40.17
C VAL A 112 28.60 -7.13 -39.37
N PRO A 113 29.42 -8.05 -39.93
CA PRO A 113 29.86 -9.25 -39.22
C PRO A 113 30.59 -8.89 -37.92
N GLY A 114 30.05 -9.32 -36.79
CA GLY A 114 30.63 -9.07 -35.45
C GLY A 114 30.10 -7.83 -34.73
N ALA A 115 29.29 -6.98 -35.37
CA ALA A 115 28.58 -5.92 -34.68
C ALA A 115 27.25 -6.44 -34.09
N THR A 116 26.84 -5.88 -32.96
CA THR A 116 25.52 -6.15 -32.36
C THR A 116 24.73 -4.87 -32.27
N THR A 117 23.46 -4.93 -32.66
CA THR A 117 22.51 -3.82 -32.54
C THR A 117 21.58 -4.09 -31.37
N LEU A 118 21.37 -3.10 -30.51
CA LEU A 118 20.37 -3.18 -29.45
C LEU A 118 18.98 -3.00 -30.07
N THR A 119 18.15 -4.02 -29.97
CA THR A 119 16.75 -3.97 -30.43
C THR A 119 15.83 -3.90 -29.23
N GLU A 120 14.87 -2.96 -29.24
CA GLU A 120 13.85 -2.83 -28.20
C GLU A 120 12.85 -4.00 -28.29
N ALA A 121 12.63 -4.67 -27.16
CA ALA A 121 11.65 -5.74 -27.00
C ALA A 121 10.74 -5.46 -25.80
N ILE A 122 9.55 -6.07 -25.81
CA ILE A 122 8.54 -5.92 -24.75
C ILE A 122 8.31 -7.31 -24.13
N SER A 123 8.14 -7.36 -22.81
CA SER A 123 7.87 -8.61 -22.10
C SER A 123 6.53 -9.24 -22.54
N ASP A 124 6.53 -10.54 -22.84
CA ASP A 124 5.28 -11.26 -23.11
C ASP A 124 4.43 -11.39 -21.83
N GLN A 125 5.11 -11.67 -20.72
CA GLN A 125 4.53 -11.78 -19.38
C GLN A 125 4.07 -10.41 -18.86
N THR A 126 2.99 -10.46 -18.08
CA THR A 126 2.38 -9.28 -17.46
C THR A 126 2.66 -9.25 -15.97
N PHE A 127 2.83 -8.05 -15.41
CA PHE A 127 3.15 -7.83 -14.01
C PHE A 127 2.18 -6.83 -13.36
N LEU A 128 2.01 -6.97 -12.04
CA LEU A 128 1.41 -5.98 -11.16
C LEU A 128 2.45 -4.92 -10.77
N ARG A 129 2.14 -3.65 -11.05
CA ARG A 129 2.86 -2.48 -10.54
C ARG A 129 2.54 -2.27 -9.06
N THR A 130 3.55 -2.34 -8.20
CA THR A 130 3.34 -2.21 -6.74
C THR A 130 3.38 -0.77 -6.27
N GLY A 131 3.93 0.16 -7.06
CA GLY A 131 4.25 1.51 -6.62
C GLY A 131 5.40 1.58 -5.61
N LEU A 132 6.02 0.45 -5.22
CA LEU A 132 7.16 0.43 -4.31
C LEU A 132 8.46 0.58 -5.09
N MET A 133 9.33 1.47 -4.66
CA MET A 133 10.68 1.64 -5.19
C MET A 133 11.66 0.69 -4.49
N GLY A 134 12.54 0.06 -5.26
CA GLY A 134 13.49 -0.92 -4.74
C GLY A 134 14.56 -1.35 -5.73
N THR A 135 15.37 -2.30 -5.27
CA THR A 135 16.42 -2.97 -6.07
C THR A 135 16.66 -4.38 -5.54
N LEU A 136 17.17 -5.26 -6.38
CA LEU A 136 17.68 -6.58 -6.04
C LEU A 136 19.20 -6.50 -5.84
N ILE A 137 19.67 -6.98 -4.69
CA ILE A 137 21.09 -7.15 -4.37
C ILE A 137 21.28 -8.61 -3.93
N ASN A 138 22.06 -9.39 -4.69
CA ASN A 138 22.35 -10.80 -4.38
C ASN A 138 21.07 -11.66 -4.19
N GLY A 139 20.07 -11.41 -5.05
CA GLY A 139 18.75 -12.03 -5.00
C GLY A 139 17.86 -11.54 -3.85
N CYS A 140 18.34 -10.62 -3.01
CA CYS A 140 17.57 -10.04 -1.92
C CYS A 140 16.91 -8.74 -2.34
N LEU A 141 15.63 -8.59 -2.03
CA LEU A 141 14.85 -7.39 -2.32
C LEU A 141 15.11 -6.32 -1.27
N LEU A 142 15.43 -5.12 -1.72
CA LEU A 142 15.50 -3.91 -0.91
C LEU A 142 14.35 -3.00 -1.32
N VAL A 143 13.58 -2.52 -0.36
CA VAL A 143 12.46 -1.59 -0.57
C VAL A 143 12.81 -0.26 0.08
N PHE A 144 12.74 0.83 -0.68
CA PHE A 144 13.08 2.18 -0.21
C PHE A 144 11.86 3.02 0.16
N GLY A 145 10.68 2.68 -0.34
CA GLY A 145 9.42 3.39 -0.06
C GLY A 145 8.49 3.41 -1.27
N TYR A 146 7.40 4.17 -1.20
CA TYR A 146 6.50 4.35 -2.35
C TYR A 146 7.08 5.37 -3.34
N PHE A 147 6.85 5.12 -4.62
CA PHE A 147 7.13 6.06 -5.71
C PHE A 147 6.37 7.37 -5.55
N GLU A 148 5.13 7.29 -5.07
CA GLU A 148 4.18 8.40 -4.86
C GLU A 148 4.55 9.26 -3.63
N ASP A 149 5.35 8.73 -2.70
CA ASP A 149 5.87 9.49 -1.55
C ASP A 149 7.01 10.44 -1.94
N ARG A 150 7.43 10.46 -3.21
CA ARG A 150 8.52 11.30 -3.69
C ARG A 150 7.99 12.68 -4.07
N LEU A 151 8.57 13.71 -3.46
CA LEU A 151 8.37 15.11 -3.81
C LEU A 151 9.51 15.57 -4.71
N GLN A 152 9.18 16.33 -5.74
CA GLN A 152 10.11 16.89 -6.69
C GLN A 152 10.35 18.37 -6.39
N GLN A 153 11.61 18.77 -6.43
CA GLN A 153 11.97 20.18 -6.46
C GLN A 153 13.02 20.41 -7.53
N THR A 154 12.73 21.34 -8.43
CA THR A 154 13.72 21.85 -9.38
C THR A 154 14.49 22.98 -8.72
N TYR A 155 15.80 22.81 -8.61
CA TYR A 155 16.69 23.83 -8.09
C TYR A 155 17.50 24.44 -9.23
N VAL A 156 17.41 25.75 -9.38
CA VAL A 156 18.30 26.53 -10.25
C VAL A 156 19.29 27.23 -9.32
N PRO A 157 20.60 26.90 -9.37
CA PRO A 157 21.60 27.64 -8.61
C PRO A 157 21.56 29.10 -9.07
N LEU A 158 21.28 30.03 -8.14
CA LEU A 158 21.52 31.44 -8.41
C LEU A 158 23.02 31.59 -8.72
N ALA A 159 23.34 32.09 -9.91
CA ALA A 159 24.71 32.43 -10.26
C ALA A 159 25.28 33.30 -9.13
N LYS A 160 26.45 32.92 -8.59
CA LYS A 160 27.12 33.71 -7.55
C LYS A 160 27.16 35.15 -8.02
N GLU A 161 26.54 36.06 -7.27
CA GLU A 161 26.53 37.49 -7.57
C GLU A 161 27.99 37.96 -7.66
N GLY A 162 28.51 38.06 -8.88
CA GLY A 162 29.56 39.02 -9.18
C GLY A 162 28.96 40.38 -8.89
N THR A 163 29.63 41.15 -8.05
CA THR A 163 29.29 42.51 -7.63
C THR A 163 28.89 43.40 -8.81
N GLY A 164 27.63 43.32 -9.22
CA GLY A 164 27.01 44.13 -10.24
C GLY A 164 25.97 44.99 -9.53
N ARG A 165 26.31 46.28 -9.31
CA ARG A 165 25.38 47.28 -8.80
C ARG A 165 24.06 47.20 -9.59
N VAL A 166 22.98 46.85 -8.91
CA VAL A 166 21.62 47.13 -9.39
C VAL A 166 21.46 48.64 -9.35
N VAL A 167 21.56 49.30 -10.49
CA VAL A 167 21.16 50.71 -10.63
C VAL A 167 19.65 50.73 -10.74
N VAL A 168 18.98 51.02 -9.63
CA VAL A 168 17.57 51.41 -9.64
C VAL A 168 17.50 52.78 -10.32
N SER A 169 17.05 52.82 -11.58
CA SER A 169 16.64 54.08 -12.18
C SER A 169 15.31 54.49 -11.52
N GLN A 170 15.35 55.55 -10.71
CA GLN A 170 14.13 56.19 -10.22
C GLN A 170 13.47 56.93 -11.38
N GLY A 171 12.55 56.24 -12.07
CA GLY A 171 11.60 56.88 -12.96
C GLY A 171 10.40 57.35 -12.17
N SER A 172 10.32 58.64 -11.88
CA SER A 172 9.17 59.30 -11.29
C SER A 172 7.93 59.13 -12.19
N ILE A 173 6.85 58.57 -11.63
CA ILE A 173 5.55 58.53 -12.27
C ILE A 173 4.96 59.95 -12.25
N THR A 174 4.68 60.50 -13.43
CA THR A 174 3.76 61.62 -13.58
C THR A 174 2.55 61.15 -14.37
N GLU A 175 1.37 61.49 -13.85
CA GLU A 175 0.06 61.20 -14.43
C GLU A 175 -0.13 61.91 -15.78
N GLY A 176 -0.81 61.26 -16.73
CA GLY A 176 -1.27 61.91 -17.95
C GLY A 176 -1.70 60.94 -19.06
N ASP A 177 -3.02 60.80 -19.22
CA ASP A 177 -3.83 60.42 -20.39
C ASP A 177 -3.17 60.00 -21.72
N GLY A 178 -3.77 58.98 -22.37
CA GLY A 178 -3.82 58.96 -23.83
C GLY A 178 -3.74 57.58 -24.49
N LEU A 179 -4.88 57.14 -25.03
CA LEU A 179 -5.06 56.08 -26.02
C LEU A 179 -4.15 56.24 -27.27
N VAL A 180 -3.92 55.12 -27.98
CA VAL A 180 -3.88 54.93 -29.45
C VAL A 180 -2.63 54.23 -30.03
N ASP A 181 -2.93 53.09 -30.67
CA ASP A 181 -2.37 52.37 -31.82
C ASP A 181 -0.92 51.88 -31.92
N SER A 182 -0.86 50.55 -32.02
CA SER A 182 0.13 49.74 -32.70
C SER A 182 0.28 50.07 -34.19
N LYS A 183 1.51 50.31 -34.66
CA LYS A 183 1.95 49.97 -36.03
C LYS A 183 3.41 49.51 -36.04
N PHE A 184 3.58 48.32 -36.60
CA PHE A 184 4.84 47.76 -37.09
C PHE A 184 5.27 48.50 -38.36
N GLU A 185 6.56 48.82 -38.49
CA GLU A 185 7.19 49.01 -39.79
C GLU A 185 8.68 48.65 -39.76
N ASN A 186 9.15 48.20 -40.92
CA ASN A 186 10.27 47.31 -41.17
C ASN A 186 11.47 48.06 -41.81
N SER A 187 12.69 47.69 -41.39
CA SER A 187 13.93 47.63 -42.21
C SER A 187 14.71 48.95 -42.50
N PRO A 188 15.93 48.91 -43.10
CA PRO A 188 17.22 48.99 -42.36
C PRO A 188 18.21 50.04 -42.94
N ALA A 189 19.27 50.42 -42.20
CA ALA A 189 20.36 51.25 -42.76
C ALA A 189 21.74 51.00 -42.10
N SER A 190 22.56 50.24 -42.81
CA SER A 190 23.99 50.40 -43.15
C SER A 190 25.04 51.05 -42.21
N LEU A 191 26.05 50.22 -41.86
CA LEU A 191 27.54 50.38 -41.97
C LEU A 191 28.30 51.35 -41.01
N PRO A 192 29.64 51.19 -40.78
CA PRO A 192 30.60 50.28 -41.42
C PRO A 192 31.50 49.44 -40.49
N MET A 193 32.17 48.50 -41.16
CA MET A 193 33.25 47.61 -40.75
C MET A 193 34.48 48.34 -40.18
N GLY A 194 35.02 47.79 -39.10
CA GLY A 194 36.39 47.99 -38.65
C GLY A 194 36.97 46.64 -38.23
N GLU A 195 37.89 46.11 -39.02
CA GLU A 195 38.60 44.86 -38.78
C GLU A 195 39.60 45.03 -37.61
N SER A 196 39.51 44.16 -36.60
CA SER A 196 40.71 43.77 -35.84
C SER A 196 40.62 42.31 -35.43
N GLN A 197 41.30 41.49 -36.25
CA GLN A 197 42.04 40.27 -35.94
C GLN A 197 41.55 39.38 -34.77
N ALA A 198 41.11 38.20 -35.18
CA ALA A 198 40.87 37.04 -34.36
C ALA A 198 42.09 36.68 -33.48
N SER A 199 41.84 36.52 -32.20
CA SER A 199 42.55 35.56 -31.37
C SER A 199 41.53 34.74 -30.58
N THR A 200 41.73 33.44 -30.65
CA THR A 200 40.91 32.35 -30.13
C THR A 200 40.64 32.45 -28.63
N GLY A 201 39.36 32.46 -28.26
CA GLY A 201 38.92 32.31 -26.88
C GLY A 201 37.46 31.87 -26.84
N SER A 202 37.25 30.55 -26.80
CA SER A 202 35.94 29.96 -26.53
C SER A 202 35.40 30.51 -25.21
N LYS A 203 34.32 31.29 -25.25
CA LYS A 203 33.50 31.60 -24.09
C LYS A 203 32.25 30.73 -24.16
N ASN A 204 32.37 29.50 -23.65
CA ASN A 204 31.20 28.75 -23.20
C ASN A 204 30.52 29.59 -22.10
N LYS A 205 29.33 30.11 -22.39
CA LYS A 205 28.41 30.55 -21.34
C LYS A 205 27.85 29.29 -20.72
N ASP A 206 28.19 29.07 -19.45
CA ASP A 206 27.62 28.00 -18.63
C ASP A 206 26.09 28.11 -18.65
N VAL A 207 25.43 27.22 -19.38
CA VAL A 207 24.01 26.91 -19.18
C VAL A 207 23.99 26.16 -17.85
N LEU A 208 23.51 26.80 -16.79
CA LEU A 208 23.31 26.15 -15.50
C LEU A 208 22.20 25.11 -15.67
N ASP A 209 22.58 23.83 -15.81
CA ASP A 209 21.64 22.72 -15.87
C ASP A 209 20.77 22.71 -14.61
N ALA A 210 19.45 22.70 -14.81
CA ALA A 210 18.50 22.63 -13.72
C ALA A 210 18.56 21.24 -13.06
N CYS A 211 18.99 21.18 -11.80
CA CYS A 211 19.04 19.92 -11.06
C CYS A 211 17.66 19.60 -10.46
N GLN A 212 17.14 18.42 -10.76
CA GLN A 212 15.94 17.88 -10.10
C GLN A 212 16.33 17.06 -8.87
N TYR A 213 15.76 17.42 -7.73
CA TYR A 213 15.92 16.69 -6.47
C TYR A 213 14.63 15.96 -6.10
N PHE A 214 14.78 14.75 -5.57
CA PHE A 214 13.69 13.93 -5.05
C PHE A 214 13.81 13.78 -3.54
N TYR A 215 12.72 14.07 -2.83
CA TYR A 215 12.61 13.98 -1.38
C TYR A 215 11.53 12.99 -0.99
N TYR A 216 11.76 12.18 0.04
CA TYR A 216 10.72 11.27 0.54
C TYR A 216 9.90 11.96 1.63
N ARG A 217 8.57 11.97 1.46
CA ARG A 217 7.62 12.59 2.39
C ARG A 217 7.84 12.13 3.83
N SER A 218 7.95 10.82 4.06
CA SER A 218 8.15 10.24 5.40
C SER A 218 9.40 10.78 6.11
N ASP A 219 10.49 10.98 5.39
CA ASP A 219 11.74 11.51 5.93
C ASP A 219 11.61 12.98 6.35
N LEU A 220 10.94 13.79 5.51
CA LEU A 220 10.64 15.19 5.83
C LEU A 220 9.76 15.29 7.08
N LEU A 221 8.67 14.53 7.14
CA LEU A 221 7.72 14.57 8.25
C LEU A 221 8.35 14.08 9.56
N ASN A 222 9.15 13.02 9.50
CA ASN A 222 9.90 12.52 10.66
C ASN A 222 10.91 13.55 11.17
N THR A 223 11.63 14.21 10.26
CA THR A 223 12.59 15.25 10.61
C THR A 223 11.90 16.43 11.30
N ILE A 224 10.76 16.89 10.78
CA ILE A 224 9.97 17.95 11.41
C ILE A 224 9.52 17.52 12.81
N LYS A 225 8.92 16.33 12.96
CA LYS A 225 8.41 15.84 14.24
C LYS A 225 9.52 15.62 15.29
N GLN A 226 10.72 15.21 14.86
CA GLN A 226 11.88 15.02 15.74
C GLN A 226 12.43 16.35 16.28
N HIS A 227 12.44 17.40 15.46
CA HIS A 227 13.03 18.69 15.84
C HIS A 227 12.01 19.66 16.45
N ASN A 228 10.70 19.40 16.28
CA ASN A 228 9.65 20.26 16.82
C ASN A 228 8.43 19.46 17.33
N SER A 229 8.28 19.40 18.66
CA SER A 229 7.18 18.68 19.32
C SER A 229 5.85 19.43 19.34
N LEU A 230 5.82 20.71 18.93
CA LEU A 230 4.59 21.50 18.82
C LEU A 230 3.80 21.20 17.53
N VAL A 231 4.43 20.50 16.60
CA VAL A 231 3.82 19.99 15.37
C VAL A 231 3.12 18.67 15.68
N GLY A 232 1.80 18.64 15.48
CA GLY A 232 0.98 17.43 15.62
C GLY A 232 1.09 16.52 14.40
N GLU A 233 -0.06 16.18 13.79
CA GLU A 233 -0.04 15.46 12.52
C GLU A 233 0.34 16.38 11.37
N CYS A 234 1.19 15.91 10.47
CA CYS A 234 1.69 16.69 9.35
C CYS A 234 1.69 15.88 8.05
N THR A 235 1.64 16.58 6.93
CA THR A 235 1.70 16.00 5.58
C THR A 235 2.37 16.97 4.62
N ALA A 236 2.91 16.45 3.51
CA ALA A 236 3.55 17.23 2.46
C ALA A 236 3.14 16.71 1.08
N PHE A 237 2.89 17.62 0.16
CA PHE A 237 2.52 17.34 -1.23
C PHE A 237 3.08 18.43 -2.15
N GLU A 238 3.05 18.21 -3.45
CA GLU A 238 3.57 19.14 -4.45
C GLU A 238 2.44 19.71 -5.30
N LEU A 239 2.52 21.01 -5.61
CA LEU A 239 1.65 21.65 -6.58
C LEU A 239 2.40 21.80 -7.90
N PHE A 240 1.79 21.37 -8.99
CA PHE A 240 2.36 21.56 -10.32
C PHE A 240 1.81 22.84 -10.95
N VAL A 241 2.66 23.87 -11.04
CA VAL A 241 2.30 25.18 -11.58
C VAL A 241 3.42 25.63 -12.54
N ASN A 242 3.09 26.12 -13.73
CA ASN A 242 4.05 26.65 -14.71
C ASN A 242 5.28 25.73 -14.96
N HIS A 243 5.03 24.43 -15.16
CA HIS A 243 6.06 23.41 -15.38
C HIS A 243 7.06 23.23 -14.22
N THR A 244 6.71 23.65 -13.01
CA THR A 244 7.51 23.49 -11.80
C THR A 244 6.70 22.87 -10.67
N TYR A 245 7.37 22.06 -9.86
CA TYR A 245 6.80 21.43 -8.68
C TYR A 245 7.10 22.29 -7.45
N LEU A 246 6.05 22.67 -6.74
CA LEU A 246 6.10 23.55 -5.57
C LEU A 246 5.73 22.76 -4.31
N PRO A 247 6.69 22.45 -3.42
CA PRO A 247 6.42 21.68 -2.20
C PRO A 247 5.57 22.48 -1.20
N VAL A 248 4.47 21.90 -0.73
CA VAL A 248 3.58 22.44 0.29
C VAL A 248 3.56 21.52 1.50
N ILE A 249 3.62 22.12 2.70
CA ILE A 249 3.61 21.40 3.97
C ILE A 249 2.42 21.87 4.78
N LEU A 250 1.62 20.91 5.24
CA LEU A 250 0.48 21.11 6.13
C LEU A 250 0.75 20.44 7.47
N PHE A 251 0.39 21.09 8.56
CA PHE A 251 0.41 20.45 9.87
C PHE A 251 -0.70 20.94 10.80
N GLU A 252 -1.08 20.08 11.74
CA GLU A 252 -2.00 20.38 12.82
C GLU A 252 -1.22 20.84 14.06
N THR A 253 -1.74 21.84 14.77
CA THR A 253 -1.11 22.29 16.02
C THR A 253 -2.16 22.83 17.00
N ARG A 254 -1.80 22.81 18.29
CA ARG A 254 -2.59 23.37 19.40
C ARG A 254 -2.11 24.77 19.81
N VAL A 255 -1.06 25.27 19.15
CA VAL A 255 -0.43 26.55 19.44
C VAL A 255 -1.40 27.69 19.10
N PRO A 256 -1.49 28.76 19.92
CA PRO A 256 -2.32 29.92 19.62
C PRO A 256 -1.80 30.69 18.40
N GLU A 257 -2.69 31.42 17.73
CA GLU A 257 -2.40 32.15 16.48
C GLU A 257 -1.20 33.12 16.60
N ALA A 258 -0.99 33.71 17.79
CA ALA A 258 0.13 34.63 18.06
C ALA A 258 1.53 33.99 17.92
N GLU A 259 1.67 32.69 18.17
CA GLU A 259 2.93 31.95 18.11
C GLU A 259 3.12 31.19 16.78
N MET A 260 2.06 31.13 15.96
CA MET A 260 2.03 30.42 14.69
C MET A 260 3.10 30.88 13.67
N PRO A 261 3.38 32.19 13.52
CA PRO A 261 4.44 32.65 12.63
C PRO A 261 5.82 32.09 13.01
N ARG A 262 6.15 32.05 14.31
CA ARG A 262 7.43 31.51 14.79
C ARG A 262 7.54 30.02 14.49
N LEU A 263 6.46 29.28 14.74
CA LEU A 263 6.41 27.84 14.48
C LEU A 263 6.62 27.51 12.98
N CYS A 264 5.95 28.24 12.08
CA CYS A 264 6.14 28.05 10.64
C CYS A 264 7.56 28.39 10.18
N ASP A 265 8.20 29.38 10.79
CA ASP A 265 9.57 29.78 10.48
C ASP A 265 10.58 28.74 10.93
N ASP A 266 10.35 28.14 12.10
CA ASP A 266 11.19 27.07 12.62
C ASP A 266 11.07 25.81 11.75
N VAL A 267 9.86 25.44 11.32
CA VAL A 267 9.65 24.33 10.36
C VAL A 267 10.38 24.61 9.04
N TYR A 268 10.31 25.85 8.53
CA TYR A 268 11.03 26.23 7.31
C TYR A 268 12.55 26.07 7.47
N LYS A 269 13.12 26.53 8.59
CA LYS A 269 14.56 26.40 8.87
C LYS A 269 15.00 24.93 8.95
N ILE A 270 14.25 24.08 9.66
CA ILE A 270 14.53 22.65 9.78
C ILE A 270 14.67 21.99 8.40
N LEU A 271 13.77 22.30 7.48
CA LEU A 271 13.78 21.72 6.13
C LEU A 271 14.96 22.21 5.28
N VAL A 272 15.31 23.48 5.40
CA VAL A 272 16.46 24.04 4.70
C VAL A 272 17.77 23.50 5.25
N GLU A 273 17.90 23.39 6.58
CA GLU A 273 19.14 22.94 7.24
C GLU A 273 19.40 21.44 7.05
N HIS A 274 18.37 20.60 7.20
CA HIS A 274 18.54 19.14 7.15
C HIS A 274 18.38 18.56 5.74
N HIS A 275 17.50 19.13 4.93
CA HIS A 275 17.13 18.57 3.63
C HIS A 275 17.51 19.47 2.45
N GLN A 276 17.91 20.72 2.69
CA GLN A 276 18.07 21.72 1.63
C GLN A 276 16.79 21.90 0.79
N LEU A 277 15.62 21.62 1.38
CA LEU A 277 14.32 21.73 0.74
C LEU A 277 13.74 23.13 0.97
N PHE A 278 13.33 23.80 -0.09
CA PHE A 278 12.67 25.11 -0.02
C PHE A 278 11.15 24.95 -0.20
N ALA A 279 10.39 24.99 0.89
CA ALA A 279 8.93 24.86 0.83
C ALA A 279 8.26 26.14 0.28
N TYR A 280 7.32 25.99 -0.65
CA TYR A 280 6.49 27.06 -1.20
C TYR A 280 5.49 27.59 -0.18
N ALA A 281 4.77 26.69 0.49
CA ALA A 281 3.82 27.07 1.52
C ALA A 281 3.94 26.15 2.72
N ILE A 282 3.90 26.75 3.91
CA ILE A 282 3.81 26.07 5.20
C ILE A 282 2.53 26.54 5.87
N CYS A 283 1.60 25.62 6.07
CA CYS A 283 0.24 25.91 6.48
C CYS A 283 -0.10 25.15 7.77
N ALA A 284 -0.72 25.85 8.73
CA ALA A 284 -1.11 25.33 10.02
C ALA A 284 -2.64 25.25 10.14
N SER A 285 -3.13 24.15 10.72
CA SER A 285 -4.56 23.89 10.95
C SER A 285 -4.83 23.50 12.41
N ALA A 286 -6.07 23.62 12.84
CA ALA A 286 -6.48 23.13 14.15
C ALA A 286 -6.40 21.58 14.23
N PRO A 287 -6.26 20.98 15.42
CA PRO A 287 -6.16 19.53 15.57
C PRO A 287 -7.41 18.80 15.04
N ASP A 288 -7.21 17.62 14.46
CA ASP A 288 -8.25 16.74 13.91
C ASP A 288 -9.09 17.34 12.75
N THR A 289 -8.55 18.32 12.02
CA THR A 289 -9.25 18.97 10.89
C THR A 289 -8.78 18.49 9.52
N LEU A 290 -7.53 18.02 9.41
CA LEU A 290 -7.00 17.56 8.12
C LEU A 290 -7.70 16.28 7.65
N PRO A 291 -7.97 16.13 6.34
CA PRO A 291 -8.52 14.91 5.75
C PRO A 291 -7.73 13.65 6.13
N ARG A 292 -8.44 12.60 6.54
CA ARG A 292 -7.84 11.32 6.93
C ARG A 292 -8.43 10.15 6.17
N ALA A 293 -7.58 9.16 5.89
CA ALA A 293 -7.96 7.90 5.29
C ALA A 293 -7.47 6.70 6.11
N TYR A 294 -8.05 5.53 5.89
CA TYR A 294 -7.59 4.31 6.56
C TYR A 294 -6.28 3.81 5.96
N GLU A 295 -5.28 3.66 6.81
CA GLU A 295 -3.99 3.07 6.51
C GLU A 295 -3.63 2.11 7.65
N TYR A 296 -3.37 0.83 7.31
CA TYR A 296 -3.06 -0.23 8.29
C TYR A 296 -4.02 -0.31 9.49
N GLY A 297 -5.30 -0.03 9.28
CA GLY A 297 -6.35 -0.09 10.32
C GLY A 297 -6.44 1.14 11.24
N ARG A 298 -5.62 2.19 11.01
CA ARG A 298 -5.73 3.51 11.67
C ARG A 298 -6.08 4.57 10.63
N ARG A 299 -6.72 5.66 11.07
CA ARG A 299 -6.89 6.85 10.23
C ARG A 299 -5.66 7.74 10.30
N VAL A 300 -5.02 7.97 9.15
CA VAL A 300 -3.83 8.80 9.00
C VAL A 300 -4.14 9.97 8.08
N VAL A 301 -3.47 11.10 8.26
CA VAL A 301 -3.64 12.28 7.40
C VAL A 301 -3.24 11.92 5.98
N ASN A 302 -4.14 12.17 5.05
CA ASN A 302 -4.01 11.75 3.65
C ASN A 302 -3.52 12.92 2.79
N ALA A 303 -2.32 12.77 2.21
CA ALA A 303 -1.65 13.84 1.47
C ALA A 303 -2.45 14.29 0.24
N THR A 304 -3.01 13.35 -0.53
CA THR A 304 -3.73 13.68 -1.78
C THR A 304 -5.11 14.25 -1.54
N LEU A 305 -5.83 13.79 -0.51
CA LEU A 305 -7.08 14.42 -0.07
C LEU A 305 -6.81 15.83 0.46
N CYS A 306 -5.69 16.04 1.16
CA CYS A 306 -5.26 17.38 1.55
C CYS A 306 -4.97 18.23 0.33
N GLN A 307 -4.18 17.76 -0.63
CA GLN A 307 -3.92 18.49 -1.87
C GLN A 307 -5.22 18.88 -2.59
N ALA A 308 -6.12 17.92 -2.82
CA ALA A 308 -7.37 18.15 -3.53
C ALA A 308 -8.31 19.14 -2.81
N ARG A 309 -8.30 19.16 -1.46
CA ARG A 309 -9.06 20.17 -0.70
C ARG A 309 -8.33 21.52 -0.65
N PHE A 310 -7.00 21.52 -0.61
CA PHE A 310 -6.17 22.72 -0.63
C PHE A 310 -6.37 23.51 -1.93
N GLU A 311 -6.33 22.82 -3.08
CA GLU A 311 -6.59 23.40 -4.41
C GLU A 311 -7.99 24.01 -4.53
N LYS A 312 -8.97 23.46 -3.79
CA LYS A 312 -10.35 23.97 -3.73
C LYS A 312 -10.56 25.05 -2.67
N GLY A 313 -9.54 25.39 -1.87
CA GLY A 313 -9.67 26.30 -0.73
C GLY A 313 -10.57 25.79 0.39
N ALA A 314 -10.76 24.47 0.49
CA ALA A 314 -11.70 23.83 1.42
C ALA A 314 -11.04 23.35 2.73
N ILE A 315 -9.73 23.57 2.92
CA ILE A 315 -9.06 23.26 4.18
C ILE A 315 -9.22 24.45 5.15
N PRO A 316 -9.71 24.21 6.39
CA PRO A 316 -9.84 25.26 7.40
C PRO A 316 -8.46 25.62 7.98
N LEU A 317 -7.70 26.46 7.28
CA LEU A 317 -6.38 26.91 7.74
C LEU A 317 -6.50 27.96 8.84
N THR A 318 -5.70 27.80 9.89
CA THR A 318 -5.54 28.81 10.95
C THR A 318 -4.49 29.85 10.54
N TYR A 319 -3.43 29.41 9.86
CA TYR A 319 -2.34 30.29 9.42
C TYR A 319 -1.64 29.70 8.18
N SER A 320 -1.14 30.56 7.30
CA SER A 320 -0.36 30.16 6.13
C SER A 320 0.82 31.09 5.91
N ARG A 321 2.03 30.52 5.84
CA ARG A 321 3.24 31.21 5.40
C ARG A 321 3.55 30.78 3.97
N ILE A 322 3.62 31.74 3.05
CA ILE A 322 3.99 31.52 1.66
C ILE A 322 5.36 32.14 1.42
N SER A 323 6.27 31.38 0.83
CA SER A 323 7.63 31.80 0.52
C SER A 323 7.86 31.68 -0.99
N PHE A 324 8.32 32.76 -1.62
CA PHE A 324 8.75 32.76 -3.03
C PHE A 324 10.27 32.74 -3.17
N GLN A 325 11.00 32.83 -2.06
CA GLN A 325 12.46 32.89 -2.06
C GLN A 325 13.04 31.59 -2.63
N ARG A 326 13.85 31.71 -3.69
CA ARG A 326 14.56 30.61 -4.36
C ARG A 326 13.69 29.57 -5.08
N LEU A 327 12.40 29.84 -5.25
CA LEU A 327 11.55 29.08 -6.16
C LEU A 327 11.67 29.69 -7.54
N ALA A 328 11.96 28.87 -8.55
CA ALA A 328 12.00 29.28 -9.94
C ALA A 328 10.57 29.69 -10.36
N LEU A 329 10.22 30.96 -10.20
CA LEU A 329 9.09 31.54 -10.89
C LEU A 329 9.52 31.69 -12.35
N ASN A 330 9.18 30.70 -13.19
CA ASN A 330 9.32 30.80 -14.64
C ASN A 330 8.36 31.89 -15.17
N ILE A 331 8.70 33.16 -14.91
CA ILE A 331 8.14 34.30 -15.62
C ILE A 331 8.84 34.30 -16.97
N PRO A 332 8.14 34.15 -18.09
CA PRO A 332 8.77 34.10 -19.40
C PRO A 332 9.41 35.46 -19.69
N THR A 333 10.75 35.52 -19.60
CA THR A 333 11.52 36.61 -20.20
C THR A 333 11.51 36.39 -21.72
N VAL A 334 11.21 37.45 -22.47
CA VAL A 334 11.08 37.45 -23.93
C VAL A 334 12.44 37.18 -24.57
N GLU A 335 12.90 35.92 -24.61
CA GLU A 335 14.08 35.52 -25.41
C GLU A 335 14.30 33.99 -25.55
N SER A 336 13.38 33.12 -25.11
CA SER A 336 13.58 31.66 -25.20
C SER A 336 12.63 30.98 -26.18
N LEU A 337 12.84 31.25 -27.47
CA LEU A 337 12.41 30.39 -28.57
C LEU A 337 13.68 29.98 -29.34
N GLY A 338 14.34 28.93 -28.86
CA GLY A 338 15.54 28.40 -29.51
C GLY A 338 15.97 27.08 -28.89
N ALA A 339 15.76 25.99 -29.65
CA ALA A 339 16.34 24.65 -29.51
C ALA A 339 16.23 23.94 -28.13
N MET A 340 15.23 23.06 -28.01
CA MET A 340 15.34 21.89 -27.13
C MET A 340 16.26 20.88 -27.81
N ASP A 341 17.51 20.81 -27.37
CA ASP A 341 18.45 19.77 -27.80
C ASP A 341 18.40 18.63 -26.77
N THR A 342 17.77 17.52 -27.16
CA THR A 342 17.68 16.30 -26.36
C THR A 342 18.90 15.42 -26.61
N SER A 343 20.06 15.81 -26.11
CA SER A 343 21.20 14.90 -25.98
C SER A 343 22.31 15.54 -25.16
N ASN A 344 22.48 15.08 -23.91
CA ASN A 344 23.78 14.70 -23.37
C ASN A 344 23.60 14.07 -21.98
N PRO A 345 23.59 12.73 -21.89
CA PRO A 345 23.87 12.05 -20.64
C PRO A 345 25.37 12.24 -20.32
N THR A 346 25.67 12.87 -19.19
CA THR A 346 27.03 12.98 -18.66
C THR A 346 27.63 11.60 -18.42
N ASP A 347 28.75 11.34 -19.11
CA ASP A 347 29.77 10.29 -18.95
C ASP A 347 29.32 8.83 -18.67
N PRO A 348 29.44 7.92 -19.65
CA PRO A 348 29.39 6.49 -19.41
C PRO A 348 30.70 6.02 -18.80
N MET A 349 30.65 5.63 -17.52
CA MET A 349 31.61 4.65 -16.97
C MET A 349 31.60 3.41 -17.87
N ASP A 350 32.78 2.90 -18.20
CA ASP A 350 33.02 1.77 -19.09
C ASP A 350 32.03 0.61 -18.86
N PRO A 351 31.05 0.37 -19.76
CA PRO A 351 30.00 -0.63 -19.58
C PRO A 351 30.50 -2.07 -19.64
N ASN A 352 31.78 -2.29 -19.96
CA ASN A 352 32.38 -3.61 -20.11
C ASN A 352 33.11 -4.12 -18.87
N ALA A 353 33.19 -3.34 -17.78
CA ALA A 353 33.94 -3.75 -16.60
C ALA A 353 33.21 -4.82 -15.76
N PHE A 354 31.87 -4.90 -15.86
CA PHE A 354 31.06 -5.88 -15.14
C PHE A 354 29.87 -6.27 -16.00
N GLY A 355 29.57 -7.57 -16.10
CA GLY A 355 28.46 -8.08 -16.92
C GLY A 355 27.16 -7.30 -16.66
N ARG A 356 26.44 -6.98 -17.74
CA ARG A 356 25.11 -6.36 -17.65
C ARG A 356 24.12 -7.37 -17.09
N TRP A 357 23.88 -7.33 -15.79
CA TRP A 357 22.91 -8.21 -15.14
C TRP A 357 21.59 -7.47 -14.96
N LEU A 358 20.53 -7.99 -15.57
CA LEU A 358 19.18 -7.47 -15.45
C LEU A 358 18.57 -7.89 -14.10
N GLN A 359 17.81 -6.99 -13.45
CA GLN A 359 17.17 -7.28 -12.17
C GLN A 359 15.85 -8.05 -12.36
N HIS A 360 15.94 -9.39 -12.50
CA HIS A 360 14.78 -10.29 -12.54
C HIS A 360 15.00 -11.56 -11.69
N THR A 361 13.93 -12.17 -11.22
CA THR A 361 13.96 -13.53 -10.63
C THR A 361 13.48 -14.59 -11.63
N SER A 362 13.92 -15.84 -11.45
CA SER A 362 13.48 -17.00 -12.26
C SER A 362 12.42 -17.81 -11.52
N LEU A 363 11.54 -18.47 -12.27
CA LEU A 363 10.46 -19.30 -11.74
C LEU A 363 11.03 -20.60 -11.12
N GLU A 364 10.83 -20.81 -9.82
CA GLU A 364 11.14 -22.10 -9.17
C GLU A 364 9.85 -22.92 -8.98
N LEU A 365 9.91 -24.22 -9.29
CA LEU A 365 8.75 -25.11 -9.23
C LEU A 365 8.37 -25.38 -7.75
N SER A 366 7.14 -25.06 -7.38
CA SER A 366 6.61 -25.28 -6.03
C SER A 366 6.21 -26.73 -5.80
N GLU A 367 6.54 -27.27 -4.63
CA GLU A 367 6.04 -28.56 -4.17
C GLU A 367 4.52 -28.53 -3.91
N PRO A 368 3.79 -29.64 -4.16
CA PRO A 368 2.36 -29.71 -3.91
C PRO A 368 2.03 -29.48 -2.43
N SER A 369 1.14 -28.53 -2.15
CA SER A 369 0.72 -28.18 -0.79
C SER A 369 -0.16 -29.29 -0.21
N LYS A 370 0.35 -30.01 0.78
CA LYS A 370 -0.36 -31.13 1.42
C LYS A 370 -0.90 -30.76 2.80
N ASP A 371 -1.98 -31.42 3.19
CA ASP A 371 -2.49 -31.39 4.55
C ASP A 371 -1.62 -32.24 5.48
N ASP A 372 -1.15 -31.67 6.58
CA ASP A 372 -0.16 -32.33 7.43
C ASP A 372 -0.72 -33.56 8.17
N ARG A 373 -2.05 -33.60 8.42
CA ARG A 373 -2.69 -34.70 9.17
C ARG A 373 -3.02 -35.88 8.26
N THR A 374 -3.59 -35.59 7.10
CA THR A 374 -4.15 -36.61 6.20
C THR A 374 -3.23 -36.93 5.02
N GLY A 375 -2.23 -36.08 4.74
CA GLY A 375 -1.38 -36.18 3.56
C GLY A 375 -2.11 -35.86 2.24
N ARG A 376 -3.38 -35.42 2.30
CA ARG A 376 -4.17 -35.09 1.12
C ARG A 376 -3.62 -33.85 0.44
N ASP A 377 -3.50 -33.90 -0.89
CA ASP A 377 -3.15 -32.75 -1.70
C ASP A 377 -4.28 -31.70 -1.68
N LEU A 378 -3.93 -30.48 -1.30
CA LEU A 378 -4.85 -29.35 -1.21
C LEU A 378 -5.05 -28.66 -2.56
N GLN A 379 -4.16 -28.85 -3.53
CA GLN A 379 -4.27 -28.25 -4.87
C GLN A 379 -5.44 -28.81 -5.68
N GLY A 380 -5.88 -30.04 -5.39
CA GLY A 380 -7.02 -30.68 -6.05
C GLY A 380 -8.38 -30.05 -5.74
N PHE A 381 -8.45 -29.10 -4.81
CA PHE A 381 -9.70 -28.43 -4.45
C PHE A 381 -9.94 -27.17 -5.28
N GLN A 382 -11.20 -26.96 -5.67
CA GLN A 382 -11.62 -25.87 -6.53
C GLN A 382 -11.99 -24.60 -5.74
N THR A 383 -12.55 -24.76 -4.55
CA THR A 383 -12.94 -23.65 -3.68
C THR A 383 -12.54 -23.91 -2.23
N ILE A 384 -12.41 -22.83 -1.45
CA ILE A 384 -12.18 -22.93 0.01
C ILE A 384 -13.31 -23.68 0.73
N LEU A 385 -14.54 -23.62 0.19
CA LEU A 385 -15.69 -24.33 0.74
C LEU A 385 -15.59 -25.84 0.55
N ASP A 386 -14.98 -26.31 -0.53
CA ASP A 386 -14.74 -27.75 -0.72
C ASP A 386 -13.78 -28.29 0.33
N ILE A 387 -12.76 -27.49 0.69
CA ILE A 387 -11.84 -27.80 1.80
C ILE A 387 -12.59 -27.79 3.13
N LEU A 388 -13.42 -26.77 3.40
CA LEU A 388 -14.23 -26.71 4.62
C LEU A 388 -15.16 -27.91 4.74
N HIS A 389 -15.85 -28.28 3.66
CA HIS A 389 -16.73 -29.43 3.61
C HIS A 389 -15.96 -30.73 3.85
N TRP A 390 -14.83 -30.91 3.17
CA TRP A 390 -13.97 -32.06 3.38
C TRP A 390 -13.49 -32.18 4.84
N ARG A 391 -13.01 -31.08 5.45
CA ARG A 391 -12.58 -31.09 6.86
C ARG A 391 -13.71 -31.43 7.81
N ALA A 392 -14.89 -30.87 7.58
CA ALA A 392 -16.08 -31.21 8.37
C ALA A 392 -16.49 -32.68 8.23
N THR A 393 -16.18 -33.34 7.11
CA THR A 393 -16.46 -34.78 6.95
C THR A 393 -15.40 -35.69 7.58
N VAL A 394 -14.11 -35.33 7.48
CA VAL A 394 -13.01 -36.18 7.98
C VAL A 394 -12.74 -35.94 9.47
N MET A 395 -12.85 -34.70 9.93
CA MET A 395 -12.51 -34.27 11.30
C MET A 395 -13.63 -33.40 11.92
N PRO A 396 -14.88 -33.91 12.02
CA PRO A 396 -16.04 -33.12 12.44
C PRO A 396 -15.93 -32.55 13.86
N SER A 397 -15.23 -33.24 14.77
CA SER A 397 -15.12 -32.91 16.19
C SER A 397 -13.95 -31.99 16.53
N GLU A 398 -12.99 -31.81 15.62
CA GLU A 398 -11.84 -30.94 15.87
C GLU A 398 -12.26 -29.46 15.87
N VAL A 399 -11.61 -28.67 16.72
CA VAL A 399 -11.89 -27.25 16.89
C VAL A 399 -11.44 -26.46 15.66
N ALA A 400 -12.37 -25.73 15.06
CA ALA A 400 -12.13 -24.88 13.90
C ALA A 400 -11.97 -23.42 14.29
N LEU A 401 -12.85 -22.92 15.15
CA LEU A 401 -12.91 -21.52 15.56
C LEU A 401 -12.95 -21.39 17.07
N VAL A 402 -12.20 -20.43 17.60
CA VAL A 402 -12.20 -20.06 19.02
C VAL A 402 -12.41 -18.57 19.13
N SER A 403 -13.39 -18.12 19.91
CA SER A 403 -13.69 -16.69 20.09
C SER A 403 -13.40 -16.22 21.51
N PHE A 404 -12.79 -15.04 21.63
CA PHE A 404 -12.54 -14.35 22.89
C PHE A 404 -13.24 -12.99 22.94
N GLU A 405 -13.57 -12.53 24.15
CA GLU A 405 -14.08 -11.18 24.42
C GLU A 405 -13.41 -10.66 25.69
N SER A 406 -12.95 -9.41 25.65
CA SER A 406 -12.15 -8.78 26.70
C SER A 406 -13.00 -8.10 27.79
N LYS A 407 -14.19 -7.59 27.44
CA LYS A 407 -15.03 -6.63 28.19
C LYS A 407 -15.37 -6.93 29.66
N LYS A 408 -14.91 -8.05 30.24
CA LYS A 408 -15.16 -8.44 31.64
C LYS A 408 -13.96 -9.03 32.39
N ARG A 409 -12.73 -9.00 31.86
CA ARG A 409 -11.60 -9.75 32.46
C ARG A 409 -10.31 -8.94 32.56
N ALA A 410 -9.68 -9.01 33.73
CA ALA A 410 -8.35 -8.43 33.93
C ALA A 410 -7.27 -9.16 33.11
N THR A 411 -7.38 -10.48 32.96
CA THR A 411 -6.44 -11.34 32.20
C THR A 411 -7.19 -12.42 31.41
N LEU A 412 -6.65 -12.79 30.25
CA LEU A 412 -7.07 -13.89 29.40
C LEU A 412 -6.20 -15.15 29.53
N ALA A 413 -5.15 -15.13 30.36
CA ALA A 413 -4.23 -16.28 30.53
C ALA A 413 -4.97 -17.58 30.91
N ASN A 414 -5.94 -17.51 31.82
CA ASN A 414 -6.73 -18.66 32.30
C ASN A 414 -8.22 -18.62 31.90
N ALA A 415 -8.57 -17.73 30.98
CA ALA A 415 -9.95 -17.38 30.72
C ALA A 415 -10.64 -18.38 29.78
N ASN A 416 -11.80 -18.94 30.12
CA ASN A 416 -12.50 -19.81 29.17
C ASN A 416 -12.94 -19.01 27.92
N PRO A 417 -12.72 -19.52 26.70
CA PRO A 417 -13.18 -18.85 25.49
C PRO A 417 -14.70 -18.72 25.50
N VAL A 418 -15.20 -17.68 24.83
CA VAL A 418 -16.64 -17.41 24.69
C VAL A 418 -17.31 -18.52 23.88
N ALA A 419 -16.62 -19.01 22.85
CA ALA A 419 -17.06 -20.12 22.04
C ALA A 419 -15.88 -20.92 21.49
N GLN A 420 -16.04 -22.23 21.45
CA GLN A 420 -15.20 -23.15 20.69
C GLN A 420 -16.11 -23.94 19.75
N VAL A 421 -15.89 -23.79 18.45
CA VAL A 421 -16.76 -24.35 17.42
C VAL A 421 -15.98 -25.36 16.58
N PRO A 422 -16.37 -26.64 16.57
CA PRO A 422 -15.71 -27.66 15.77
C PRO A 422 -16.13 -27.60 14.29
N TRP A 423 -15.34 -28.18 13.39
CA TRP A 423 -15.54 -28.11 11.93
C TRP A 423 -16.95 -28.52 11.50
N GLY A 424 -17.48 -29.61 12.07
CA GLY A 424 -18.84 -30.08 11.75
C GLY A 424 -19.92 -29.04 12.10
N LYS A 425 -19.78 -28.35 13.24
CA LYS A 425 -20.70 -27.28 13.63
C LYS A 425 -20.50 -25.99 12.82
N VAL A 426 -19.28 -25.71 12.37
CA VAL A 426 -19.02 -24.58 11.46
C VAL A 426 -19.78 -24.78 10.15
N LEU A 427 -19.60 -25.92 9.50
CA LEU A 427 -20.30 -26.24 8.26
C LEU A 427 -21.82 -26.20 8.44
N GLN A 428 -22.33 -26.74 9.55
CA GLN A 428 -23.76 -26.71 9.88
C GLN A 428 -24.29 -25.27 9.98
N LYS A 429 -23.58 -24.37 10.68
CA LYS A 429 -24.00 -22.98 10.82
C LYS A 429 -23.94 -22.21 9.50
N VAL A 430 -22.91 -22.45 8.69
CA VAL A 430 -22.78 -21.86 7.34
C VAL A 430 -23.94 -22.31 6.46
N ALA A 431 -24.28 -23.61 6.46
CA ALA A 431 -25.42 -24.13 5.69
C ALA A 431 -26.77 -23.56 6.17
N LEU A 432 -26.98 -23.43 7.49
CA LEU A 432 -28.20 -22.84 8.03
C LEU A 432 -28.35 -21.36 7.63
N LEU A 433 -27.27 -20.59 7.70
CA LEU A 433 -27.28 -19.19 7.29
C LEU A 433 -27.50 -19.07 5.78
N ALA A 434 -26.81 -19.86 4.97
CA ALA A 434 -26.97 -19.85 3.52
C ALA A 434 -28.41 -20.15 3.09
N ASN A 435 -29.01 -21.21 3.64
CA ASN A 435 -30.41 -21.56 3.35
C ASN A 435 -31.39 -20.49 3.87
N TYR A 436 -31.13 -19.87 5.02
CA TYR A 436 -31.94 -18.75 5.51
C TYR A 436 -31.90 -17.54 4.56
N LEU A 437 -30.73 -17.22 3.99
CA LEU A 437 -30.59 -16.13 3.03
C LEU A 437 -31.33 -16.42 1.71
N ILE A 438 -31.26 -17.66 1.22
CA ILE A 438 -31.99 -18.09 0.01
C ILE A 438 -33.50 -18.09 0.28
N ASP A 439 -33.97 -18.80 1.30
CA ASP A 439 -35.39 -19.09 1.51
C ASP A 439 -36.18 -17.88 2.02
N LYS A 440 -35.59 -17.06 2.90
CA LYS A 440 -36.29 -15.94 3.53
C LYS A 440 -36.01 -14.60 2.89
N HIS A 441 -34.83 -14.42 2.31
CA HIS A 441 -34.38 -13.14 1.78
C HIS A 441 -34.14 -13.16 0.27
N SER A 442 -34.35 -14.30 -0.39
CA SER A 442 -34.25 -14.47 -1.84
C SER A 442 -32.88 -14.09 -2.42
N VAL A 443 -31.80 -14.25 -1.64
CA VAL A 443 -30.44 -14.03 -2.13
C VAL A 443 -30.08 -15.13 -3.12
N ARG A 444 -29.55 -14.75 -4.29
CA ARG A 444 -29.22 -15.64 -5.40
C ARG A 444 -27.72 -15.61 -5.72
N SER A 445 -27.28 -16.59 -6.50
CA SER A 445 -25.93 -16.57 -7.07
C SER A 445 -25.76 -15.37 -8.00
N GLY A 446 -24.62 -14.70 -7.89
CA GLY A 446 -24.31 -13.46 -8.63
C GLY A 446 -24.79 -12.18 -7.94
N ASP A 447 -25.63 -12.26 -6.90
CA ASP A 447 -26.04 -11.06 -6.15
C ASP A 447 -24.85 -10.48 -5.38
N HIS A 448 -24.74 -9.15 -5.37
CA HIS A 448 -23.78 -8.44 -4.54
C HIS A 448 -24.38 -8.20 -3.16
N VAL A 449 -23.66 -8.63 -2.11
CA VAL A 449 -24.12 -8.56 -0.73
C VAL A 449 -23.10 -7.79 0.10
N ILE A 450 -23.51 -6.65 0.64
CA ILE A 450 -22.68 -5.90 1.60
C ILE A 450 -22.68 -6.65 2.93
N VAL A 451 -21.50 -6.86 3.52
CA VAL A 451 -21.33 -7.49 4.82
C VAL A 451 -20.72 -6.49 5.79
N MET A 452 -21.53 -5.95 6.69
CA MET A 452 -21.12 -4.99 7.72
C MET A 452 -21.38 -5.59 9.10
N LEU A 453 -20.42 -6.40 9.55
CA LEU A 453 -20.47 -7.13 10.82
C LEU A 453 -19.15 -6.93 11.57
N PRO A 454 -19.18 -6.80 12.90
CA PRO A 454 -17.94 -6.78 13.68
C PRO A 454 -17.17 -8.09 13.47
N VAL A 455 -15.84 -7.99 13.60
CA VAL A 455 -14.95 -9.16 13.51
C VAL A 455 -15.32 -10.18 14.59
N GLY A 456 -15.69 -11.38 14.16
CA GLY A 456 -16.16 -12.44 15.04
C GLY A 456 -16.74 -13.61 14.25
N LEU A 457 -17.42 -14.52 14.97
CA LEU A 457 -17.99 -15.73 14.37
C LEU A 457 -19.04 -15.42 13.29
N GLU A 458 -19.87 -14.41 13.50
CA GLU A 458 -20.95 -14.06 12.57
C GLU A 458 -20.40 -13.52 11.24
N LEU A 459 -19.34 -12.70 11.28
CA LEU A 459 -18.64 -12.26 10.06
C LEU A 459 -18.09 -13.45 9.28
N PHE A 460 -17.42 -14.38 9.96
CA PHE A 460 -16.91 -15.60 9.33
C PHE A 460 -18.04 -16.41 8.67
N TYR A 461 -19.14 -16.67 9.40
CA TYR A 461 -20.27 -17.43 8.86
C TYR A 461 -20.93 -16.71 7.68
N ALA A 462 -21.09 -15.39 7.75
CA ALA A 462 -21.70 -14.59 6.68
C ALA A 462 -20.89 -14.66 5.38
N ILE A 463 -19.56 -14.53 5.45
CA ILE A 463 -18.68 -14.63 4.27
C ILE A 463 -18.72 -16.03 3.67
N GLN A 464 -18.58 -17.08 4.50
CA GLN A 464 -18.65 -18.46 4.01
C GLN A 464 -20.04 -18.82 3.46
N ALA A 465 -21.12 -18.26 4.03
CA ALA A 465 -22.47 -18.44 3.51
C ALA A 465 -22.68 -17.74 2.16
N CYS A 466 -22.13 -16.53 1.96
CA CYS A 466 -22.16 -15.87 0.65
C CYS A 466 -21.44 -16.72 -0.41
N PHE A 467 -20.25 -17.25 -0.08
CA PHE A 467 -19.52 -18.17 -0.94
C PHE A 467 -20.33 -19.42 -1.28
N ALA A 468 -21.11 -19.94 -0.32
CA ALA A 468 -21.90 -21.16 -0.48
C ALA A 468 -23.15 -20.96 -1.35
N ILE A 469 -23.68 -19.74 -1.38
CA ILE A 469 -24.77 -19.33 -2.29
C ILE A 469 -24.22 -19.04 -3.69
N GLY A 470 -22.93 -18.70 -3.80
CA GLY A 470 -22.34 -18.11 -4.99
C GLY A 470 -22.69 -16.63 -5.15
N ALA A 471 -22.99 -15.95 -4.05
CA ALA A 471 -23.17 -14.51 -3.98
C ALA A 471 -21.81 -13.81 -3.78
N VAL A 472 -21.67 -12.58 -4.28
CA VAL A 472 -20.44 -11.79 -4.19
C VAL A 472 -20.45 -10.99 -2.90
N ALA A 473 -19.58 -11.35 -1.96
CA ALA A 473 -19.47 -10.63 -0.69
C ALA A 473 -18.66 -9.33 -0.85
N ILE A 474 -19.16 -8.24 -0.25
CA ILE A 474 -18.47 -6.94 -0.16
C ILE A 474 -18.34 -6.57 1.32
N PRO A 475 -17.27 -6.96 2.01
CA PRO A 475 -17.06 -6.61 3.41
C PRO A 475 -16.74 -5.12 3.53
N LEU A 476 -17.44 -4.43 4.45
CA LEU A 476 -17.22 -3.01 4.72
C LEU A 476 -16.97 -2.77 6.20
N ALA A 477 -16.13 -1.77 6.47
CA ALA A 477 -15.84 -1.36 7.84
C ALA A 477 -17.06 -0.75 8.53
N LEU A 478 -17.11 -0.91 9.85
CA LEU A 478 -18.17 -0.30 10.66
C LEU A 478 -17.99 1.22 10.69
N PRO A 479 -19.08 1.99 10.51
CA PRO A 479 -19.01 3.44 10.44
C PRO A 479 -18.64 4.03 11.79
N GLU A 480 -17.68 4.96 11.79
CA GLU A 480 -17.29 5.70 12.99
C GLU A 480 -18.07 7.01 13.10
N SER A 481 -18.62 7.30 14.28
CA SER A 481 -19.43 8.52 14.50
C SER A 481 -18.67 9.82 14.21
N LYS A 482 -17.34 9.81 14.35
CA LYS A 482 -16.49 10.99 14.10
C LYS A 482 -16.21 11.26 12.62
N TRP A 483 -16.25 10.23 11.77
CA TRP A 483 -15.74 10.28 10.39
C TRP A 483 -16.80 9.80 9.40
N ILE A 484 -18.04 10.22 9.67
CA ILE A 484 -19.21 9.66 9.02
C ILE A 484 -19.28 10.03 7.54
N GLU A 485 -18.75 11.19 7.16
CA GLU A 485 -18.74 11.66 5.77
C GLU A 485 -17.79 10.84 4.92
N GLU A 486 -16.59 10.53 5.43
CA GLU A 486 -15.60 9.70 4.74
C GLU A 486 -16.11 8.25 4.59
N ASP A 487 -16.70 7.67 5.64
CA ASP A 487 -17.23 6.31 5.60
C ASP A 487 -18.47 6.17 4.69
N LEU A 488 -19.24 7.24 4.55
CA LEU A 488 -20.41 7.26 3.67
C LEU A 488 -20.00 7.13 2.20
N VAL A 489 -18.87 7.72 1.79
CA VAL A 489 -18.40 7.67 0.39
C VAL A 489 -18.18 6.23 -0.05
N LEU A 490 -17.44 5.44 0.73
CA LEU A 490 -17.17 4.03 0.42
C LEU A 490 -18.47 3.22 0.35
N PHE A 491 -19.38 3.42 1.30
CA PHE A 491 -20.66 2.73 1.36
C PHE A 491 -21.56 3.05 0.15
N VAL A 492 -21.77 4.34 -0.13
CA VAL A 492 -22.65 4.78 -1.22
C VAL A 492 -22.09 4.32 -2.56
N GLU A 493 -20.78 4.43 -2.77
CA GLU A 493 -20.17 4.00 -4.02
C GLU A 493 -20.24 2.48 -4.18
N SER A 494 -20.11 1.71 -3.10
CA SER A 494 -20.33 0.25 -3.13
C SER A 494 -21.76 -0.09 -3.55
N VAL A 495 -22.76 0.57 -2.97
CA VAL A 495 -24.17 0.32 -3.32
C VAL A 495 -24.44 0.69 -4.78
N ARG A 496 -23.94 1.85 -5.22
CA ARG A 496 -24.17 2.39 -6.56
C ARG A 496 -23.48 1.58 -7.65
N GLN A 497 -22.21 1.22 -7.48
CA GLN A 497 -21.43 0.53 -8.50
C GLN A 497 -21.85 -0.93 -8.70
N PHE A 498 -22.28 -1.60 -7.62
CA PHE A 498 -22.62 -3.02 -7.65
C PHE A 498 -24.13 -3.31 -7.62
N ASN A 499 -24.95 -2.25 -7.66
CA ASN A 499 -26.41 -2.34 -7.56
C ASN A 499 -26.85 -3.27 -6.42
N VAL A 500 -26.30 -3.02 -5.23
CA VAL A 500 -26.49 -3.88 -4.06
C VAL A 500 -27.94 -3.79 -3.60
N HIS A 501 -28.59 -4.95 -3.40
CA HIS A 501 -29.94 -5.04 -2.83
C HIS A 501 -29.95 -5.60 -1.41
N HIS A 502 -28.94 -6.38 -1.05
CA HIS A 502 -28.90 -7.12 0.22
C HIS A 502 -27.73 -6.67 1.09
N MET A 503 -27.99 -6.55 2.39
CA MET A 503 -27.00 -6.15 3.37
C MET A 503 -27.10 -7.04 4.61
N LEU A 504 -25.98 -7.63 5.02
CA LEU A 504 -25.86 -8.41 6.25
C LEU A 504 -25.33 -7.53 7.37
N ILE A 505 -26.11 -7.41 8.44
CA ILE A 505 -25.79 -6.60 9.63
C ILE A 505 -26.14 -7.34 10.91
N ASP A 506 -25.71 -6.81 12.05
CA ASP A 506 -26.19 -7.20 13.37
C ASP A 506 -27.07 -6.09 13.99
N ALA A 507 -27.49 -6.30 15.24
CA ALA A 507 -28.33 -5.33 15.93
C ALA A 507 -27.58 -4.03 16.29
N GLU A 508 -26.27 -4.08 16.52
CA GLU A 508 -25.46 -2.92 16.89
C GLU A 508 -25.24 -2.01 15.68
N VAL A 509 -24.85 -2.59 14.54
CA VAL A 509 -24.69 -1.87 13.27
C VAL A 509 -26.02 -1.33 12.76
N GLU A 510 -27.13 -2.07 12.96
CA GLU A 510 -28.47 -1.58 12.63
C GLU A 510 -28.81 -0.27 13.34
N LEU A 511 -28.31 -0.06 14.56
CA LEU A 511 -28.47 1.20 15.29
C LEU A 511 -27.58 2.32 14.73
N LEU A 512 -26.31 2.01 14.40
CA LEU A 512 -25.38 2.99 13.82
C LEU A 512 -25.88 3.55 12.48
N LEU A 513 -26.48 2.70 11.66
CA LEU A 513 -27.01 3.06 10.34
C LEU A 513 -28.31 3.89 10.39
N ARG A 514 -28.94 4.05 11.58
CA ARG A 514 -30.09 4.96 11.75
C ARG A 514 -29.70 6.43 11.70
N ASN A 515 -28.41 6.74 11.77
CA ASN A 515 -27.95 8.12 11.68
C ASN A 515 -28.36 8.76 10.33
N ARG A 516 -28.69 10.06 10.35
CA ARG A 516 -29.27 10.79 9.21
C ARG A 516 -28.52 10.59 7.87
N PRO A 517 -27.17 10.63 7.77
CA PRO A 517 -26.48 10.47 6.49
C PRO A 517 -26.67 9.09 5.84
N TYR A 518 -26.65 8.00 6.61
CA TYR A 518 -26.87 6.64 6.09
C TYR A 518 -28.35 6.34 5.83
N SER A 519 -29.25 6.92 6.63
CA SER A 519 -30.67 6.60 6.62
C SER A 519 -31.35 6.73 5.25
N ARG A 520 -30.86 7.63 4.38
CA ARG A 520 -31.37 7.81 3.01
C ARG A 520 -31.09 6.61 2.12
N TYR A 521 -29.85 6.10 2.16
CA TYR A 521 -29.37 5.01 1.30
C TYR A 521 -29.75 3.64 1.85
N VAL A 522 -29.79 3.50 3.16
CA VAL A 522 -30.11 2.24 3.85
C VAL A 522 -31.61 1.88 3.76
N ARG A 523 -32.47 2.82 3.33
CA ARG A 523 -33.91 2.57 3.10
C ARG A 523 -34.19 1.72 1.86
N SER A 524 -33.35 1.81 0.83
CA SER A 524 -33.53 1.04 -0.41
C SER A 524 -32.97 -0.38 -0.34
N LEU A 525 -32.23 -0.71 0.72
CA LEU A 525 -31.57 -2.01 0.90
C LEU A 525 -32.41 -2.94 1.77
N ASN A 526 -32.43 -4.23 1.42
CA ASN A 526 -32.92 -5.29 2.29
C ASN A 526 -31.88 -5.57 3.39
N ARG A 527 -32.15 -5.08 4.60
CA ARG A 527 -31.31 -5.27 5.79
C ARG A 527 -31.61 -6.59 6.47
N ILE A 528 -30.65 -7.49 6.45
CA ILE A 528 -30.76 -8.82 7.03
C ILE A 528 -29.96 -8.86 8.31
N ASN A 529 -30.66 -8.94 9.45
CA ASN A 529 -30.01 -9.10 10.74
C ASN A 529 -29.61 -10.56 10.95
N VAL A 530 -28.31 -10.86 10.86
CA VAL A 530 -27.75 -12.22 10.90
C VAL A 530 -28.04 -12.91 12.24
N SER A 531 -28.15 -12.15 13.34
CA SER A 531 -28.44 -12.70 14.66
C SER A 531 -29.81 -13.38 14.77
N LYS A 532 -30.75 -13.05 13.85
CA LYS A 532 -32.08 -13.66 13.74
C LYS A 532 -32.09 -14.97 12.96
N ALA A 533 -30.98 -15.35 12.33
CA ALA A 533 -30.87 -16.59 11.58
C ALA A 533 -30.97 -17.83 12.51
N PRO A 534 -31.45 -18.98 11.99
CA PRO A 534 -31.52 -20.21 12.77
C PRO A 534 -30.14 -20.67 13.24
N LYS A 535 -29.93 -20.76 14.55
CA LYS A 535 -28.64 -21.18 15.14
C LYS A 535 -28.51 -22.70 15.26
N ASN A 536 -29.63 -23.41 15.28
CA ASN A 536 -29.72 -24.86 15.42
C ASN A 536 -30.73 -25.41 14.42
N VAL A 537 -30.54 -26.67 14.02
CA VAL A 537 -31.52 -27.41 13.21
C VAL A 537 -32.78 -27.59 14.05
N LYS A 538 -33.93 -27.17 13.53
CA LYS A 538 -35.22 -27.43 14.20
C LYS A 538 -35.43 -28.95 14.25
N SER A 539 -35.61 -29.51 15.44
CA SER A 539 -36.09 -30.87 15.61
C SER A 539 -37.49 -30.95 15.01
N GLY A 540 -37.63 -31.50 13.80
CA GLY A 540 -38.93 -31.91 13.30
C GLY A 540 -39.55 -32.92 14.27
N GLY A 541 -40.83 -32.76 14.58
CA GLY A 541 -41.54 -33.62 15.53
C GLY A 541 -41.38 -35.11 15.24
N PHE A 542 -41.22 -35.88 16.32
CA PHE A 542 -41.28 -37.34 16.58
C PHE A 542 -40.95 -38.42 15.51
N LEU A 543 -40.82 -38.18 14.20
CA LEU A 543 -40.73 -39.27 13.19
C LEU A 543 -39.81 -39.01 11.98
N GLY A 544 -38.89 -38.05 12.02
CA GLY A 544 -37.93 -37.82 10.92
C GLY A 544 -36.47 -37.97 11.35
N PRO A 545 -35.58 -38.61 10.55
CA PRO A 545 -34.15 -38.59 10.84
C PRO A 545 -33.62 -37.15 10.83
N LYS A 546 -32.78 -36.81 11.82
CA LYS A 546 -32.06 -35.53 11.92
C LYS A 546 -31.12 -35.37 10.72
N THR A 547 -31.63 -34.94 9.58
CA THR A 547 -30.82 -34.67 8.41
C THR A 547 -30.04 -33.38 8.65
N ALA A 548 -28.71 -33.46 8.61
CA ALA A 548 -27.86 -32.29 8.71
C ALA A 548 -28.17 -31.32 7.54
N PRO A 549 -28.20 -30.01 7.79
CA PRO A 549 -28.48 -29.02 6.77
C PRO A 549 -27.38 -29.11 5.72
N LYS A 550 -27.78 -29.36 4.47
CA LYS A 550 -26.85 -29.44 3.35
C LYS A 550 -26.55 -28.02 2.85
N LEU A 551 -25.33 -27.82 2.36
CA LEU A 551 -25.01 -26.62 1.60
C LEU A 551 -25.90 -26.54 0.35
N PRO A 552 -26.16 -25.33 -0.17
CA PRO A 552 -26.86 -25.15 -1.43
C PRO A 552 -26.22 -25.98 -2.55
N ALA A 553 -27.04 -26.47 -3.49
CA ALA A 553 -26.55 -27.29 -4.60
C ALA A 553 -25.73 -26.49 -5.64
N VAL A 554 -25.84 -25.15 -5.60
CA VAL A 554 -25.09 -24.24 -6.49
C VAL A 554 -23.61 -24.32 -6.13
N ARG A 555 -22.78 -24.74 -7.09
CA ARG A 555 -21.33 -24.72 -6.94
C ARG A 555 -20.76 -23.46 -7.57
N SER A 556 -20.08 -22.67 -6.75
CA SER A 556 -19.32 -21.50 -7.19
C SER A 556 -18.16 -21.96 -8.10
N SER A 557 -18.03 -21.38 -9.29
CA SER A 557 -16.89 -21.64 -10.17
C SER A 557 -15.60 -21.06 -9.55
N PRO A 558 -14.43 -21.73 -9.67
CA PRO A 558 -13.14 -21.23 -9.19
C PRO A 558 -12.78 -19.83 -9.71
N THR A 559 -13.20 -19.53 -10.94
CA THR A 559 -12.88 -18.28 -11.65
C THR A 559 -13.91 -17.19 -11.43
N HIS A 560 -15.07 -17.51 -10.84
CA HIS A 560 -16.09 -16.52 -10.55
C HIS A 560 -15.61 -15.59 -9.41
N VAL A 561 -15.93 -14.30 -9.53
CA VAL A 561 -15.66 -13.32 -8.48
C VAL A 561 -16.57 -13.66 -7.30
N SER A 562 -16.00 -13.95 -6.15
CA SER A 562 -16.77 -14.28 -4.94
C SER A 562 -16.59 -13.24 -3.83
N LEU A 563 -15.53 -12.44 -3.90
CA LEU A 563 -15.22 -11.41 -2.94
C LEU A 563 -14.76 -10.14 -3.65
N ILE A 564 -15.26 -8.99 -3.20
CA ILE A 564 -14.77 -7.68 -3.63
C ILE A 564 -14.24 -6.96 -2.40
N PHE A 565 -12.97 -6.58 -2.46
CA PHE A 565 -12.41 -5.66 -1.51
C PHE A 565 -12.76 -4.24 -1.88
N ALA A 566 -13.59 -3.63 -1.03
CA ALA A 566 -13.89 -2.22 -1.05
C ALA A 566 -12.80 -1.49 -0.25
N CYS A 567 -11.76 -1.07 -0.96
CA CYS A 567 -10.64 -0.34 -0.39
C CYS A 567 -11.05 1.12 -0.19
N PRO A 568 -11.00 1.65 1.04
CA PRO A 568 -11.15 3.08 1.26
C PRO A 568 -10.07 3.84 0.47
N PRO A 569 -10.30 5.11 0.12
CA PRO A 569 -9.33 5.90 -0.64
C PRO A 569 -7.98 5.88 0.09
N GLY A 570 -6.92 5.40 -0.58
CA GLY A 570 -5.56 5.39 -0.04
C GLY A 570 -4.97 6.81 0.11
N PRO A 571 -3.78 6.96 0.74
CA PRO A 571 -3.09 8.25 0.95
C PRO A 571 -2.98 9.10 -0.32
N ASP A 572 -2.99 8.45 -1.49
CA ASP A 572 -2.83 9.07 -2.79
C ASP A 572 -4.08 9.01 -3.69
N GLN A 573 -5.26 8.78 -3.10
CA GLN A 573 -6.50 8.59 -3.85
C GLN A 573 -7.67 9.39 -3.26
N VAL A 574 -8.50 9.93 -4.15
CA VAL A 574 -9.72 10.67 -3.77
C VAL A 574 -10.94 9.76 -3.70
N TYR A 575 -10.96 8.70 -4.50
CA TYR A 575 -12.10 7.78 -4.62
C TYR A 575 -11.74 6.37 -4.14
N PRO A 576 -12.71 5.61 -3.60
CA PRO A 576 -12.48 4.24 -3.19
C PRO A 576 -12.19 3.34 -4.40
N GLN A 577 -11.39 2.31 -4.17
CA GLN A 577 -11.06 1.31 -5.18
C GLN A 577 -11.68 -0.03 -4.83
N PHE A 578 -12.04 -0.79 -5.86
CA PHE A 578 -12.66 -2.10 -5.70
C PHE A 578 -11.83 -3.16 -6.39
N VAL A 579 -11.30 -4.11 -5.61
CA VAL A 579 -10.46 -5.20 -6.11
C VAL A 579 -11.24 -6.50 -6.11
N LYS A 580 -11.27 -7.18 -7.25
CA LYS A 580 -11.98 -8.44 -7.42
C LYS A 580 -11.11 -9.63 -7.05
N LEU A 581 -11.68 -10.55 -6.27
CA LEU A 581 -11.06 -11.81 -5.91
C LEU A 581 -11.97 -12.99 -6.27
N SER A 582 -11.39 -13.94 -6.98
CA SER A 582 -12.01 -15.24 -7.26
C SER A 582 -11.59 -16.28 -6.23
N HIS A 583 -12.26 -17.43 -6.24
CA HIS A 583 -11.86 -18.55 -5.40
C HIS A 583 -10.46 -19.07 -5.69
N SER A 584 -10.04 -19.09 -6.97
CA SER A 584 -8.69 -19.50 -7.36
C SER A 584 -7.62 -18.61 -6.74
N VAL A 585 -7.78 -17.28 -6.82
CA VAL A 585 -6.84 -16.31 -6.24
C VAL A 585 -6.77 -16.47 -4.72
N MET A 586 -7.92 -16.64 -4.05
CA MET A 586 -7.98 -16.86 -2.61
C MET A 586 -7.30 -18.17 -2.17
N LEU A 587 -7.43 -19.24 -2.96
CA LEU A 587 -6.74 -20.51 -2.69
C LEU A 587 -5.23 -20.39 -2.92
N SER A 588 -4.80 -19.76 -4.02
CA SER A 588 -3.39 -19.50 -4.30
C SER A 588 -2.75 -18.66 -3.20
N PHE A 589 -3.44 -17.64 -2.68
CA PHE A 589 -3.01 -16.86 -1.53
C PHE A 589 -2.80 -17.74 -0.28
N ALA A 590 -3.78 -18.58 0.07
CA ALA A 590 -3.67 -19.45 1.24
C ALA A 590 -2.56 -20.52 1.08
N GLN A 591 -2.38 -21.05 -0.12
CA GLN A 591 -1.30 -21.96 -0.47
C GLN A 591 0.07 -21.31 -0.26
N GLN A 592 0.24 -20.10 -0.79
CA GLN A 592 1.49 -19.34 -0.69
C GLN A 592 1.86 -19.12 0.78
N LEU A 593 0.94 -18.62 1.60
CA LEU A 593 1.22 -18.40 3.02
C LEU A 593 1.49 -19.68 3.80
N LYS A 594 0.78 -20.78 3.51
CA LYS A 594 1.05 -22.06 4.15
C LYS A 594 2.48 -22.53 3.85
N SER A 595 2.95 -22.34 2.61
CA SER A 595 4.31 -22.68 2.19
C SER A 595 5.34 -21.79 2.87
N ASP A 596 5.14 -20.47 2.78
CA ASP A 596 6.13 -19.46 3.19
C ASP A 596 6.37 -19.46 4.69
N PHE A 597 5.29 -19.52 5.46
CA PHE A 597 5.39 -19.59 6.91
C PHE A 597 5.53 -21.02 7.42
N GLN A 598 5.53 -22.03 6.53
CA GLN A 598 5.53 -23.45 6.88
C GLN A 598 4.47 -23.76 7.94
N MET A 599 3.23 -23.39 7.66
CA MET A 599 2.15 -23.39 8.65
C MET A 599 1.67 -24.82 8.94
N PRO A 600 1.83 -25.29 10.19
CA PRO A 600 1.34 -26.60 10.58
C PRO A 600 -0.13 -26.53 11.01
N SER A 601 -0.87 -27.62 10.85
CA SER A 601 -2.25 -27.77 11.34
C SER A 601 -2.38 -27.73 12.87
N THR A 602 -1.28 -27.89 13.60
CA THR A 602 -1.23 -27.95 15.07
C THR A 602 -1.19 -26.57 15.75
N HIS A 603 -0.60 -25.57 15.09
CA HIS A 603 -0.47 -24.23 15.65
C HIS A 603 -1.63 -23.34 15.17
N PRO A 604 -2.43 -22.77 16.08
CA PRO A 604 -3.57 -21.94 15.70
C PRO A 604 -3.16 -20.65 14.98
N VAL A 605 -4.07 -20.14 14.16
CA VAL A 605 -3.94 -18.84 13.49
C VAL A 605 -4.66 -17.80 14.34
N LEU A 606 -3.98 -16.72 14.73
CA LEU A 606 -4.60 -15.62 15.47
C LEU A 606 -5.05 -14.51 14.51
N ALA A 607 -6.35 -14.21 14.52
CA ALA A 607 -6.95 -13.12 13.75
C ALA A 607 -7.44 -12.01 14.70
N THR A 608 -6.74 -10.87 14.69
CA THR A 608 -6.95 -9.73 15.63
C THR A 608 -7.38 -8.43 14.93
N THR A 609 -7.45 -8.42 13.61
CA THR A 609 -7.26 -7.18 12.85
C THR A 609 -8.57 -6.45 12.49
N ARG A 610 -8.44 -5.13 12.30
CA ARG A 610 -9.54 -4.22 11.93
C ARG A 610 -9.71 -4.02 10.42
N CYS A 611 -9.32 -4.98 9.60
CA CYS A 611 -9.34 -4.83 8.16
C CYS A 611 -10.40 -5.72 7.53
N TYR A 612 -11.34 -5.05 6.87
CA TYR A 612 -12.40 -5.64 6.04
C TYR A 612 -11.93 -5.89 4.60
N PHE A 613 -10.64 -5.67 4.35
CA PHE A 613 -9.95 -5.87 3.09
C PHE A 613 -8.50 -6.28 3.32
N GLY A 614 -7.84 -6.82 2.29
CA GLY A 614 -6.42 -7.14 2.32
C GLY A 614 -6.05 -8.41 3.10
N PHE A 615 -4.76 -8.53 3.41
CA PHE A 615 -4.13 -9.74 3.96
C PHE A 615 -4.84 -10.30 5.18
N SER A 616 -5.08 -9.47 6.19
CA SER A 616 -5.56 -9.98 7.48
C SER A 616 -7.04 -10.39 7.42
N PHE A 617 -7.82 -9.82 6.49
CA PHE A 617 -9.18 -10.31 6.22
C PHE A 617 -9.13 -11.72 5.64
N LEU A 618 -8.22 -11.98 4.69
CA LEU A 618 -8.01 -13.31 4.13
C LEU A 618 -7.49 -14.30 5.18
N GLN A 619 -6.61 -13.86 6.08
CA GLN A 619 -6.17 -14.67 7.22
C GLN A 619 -7.34 -15.14 8.09
N LEU A 620 -8.26 -14.22 8.39
CA LEU A 620 -9.47 -14.50 9.19
C LEU A 620 -10.37 -15.55 8.53
N VAL A 621 -10.61 -15.44 7.22
CA VAL A 621 -11.66 -16.23 6.55
C VAL A 621 -11.14 -17.48 5.84
N LEU A 622 -9.85 -17.55 5.49
CA LEU A 622 -9.29 -18.63 4.68
C LEU A 622 -8.24 -19.47 5.40
N LEU A 623 -7.31 -18.84 6.14
CA LEU A 623 -6.04 -19.49 6.44
C LEU A 623 -6.18 -20.68 7.38
N GLY A 624 -7.03 -20.60 8.42
CA GLY A 624 -7.31 -21.74 9.28
C GLY A 624 -8.05 -22.88 8.56
N ILE A 625 -8.95 -22.55 7.62
CA ILE A 625 -9.61 -23.58 6.78
C ILE A 625 -8.57 -24.27 5.89
N TYR A 626 -7.68 -23.52 5.27
CA TYR A 626 -6.69 -24.10 4.36
C TYR A 626 -5.64 -24.93 5.10
N SER A 627 -5.07 -24.40 6.18
CA SER A 627 -4.02 -25.09 6.96
C SER A 627 -4.54 -26.23 7.85
N GLY A 628 -5.84 -26.25 8.16
CA GLY A 628 -6.42 -27.19 9.11
C GLY A 628 -6.15 -26.85 10.57
N ALA A 629 -5.70 -25.62 10.83
CA ALA A 629 -5.45 -25.11 12.17
C ALA A 629 -6.68 -24.37 12.73
N PRO A 630 -6.89 -24.39 14.06
CA PRO A 630 -7.91 -23.56 14.69
C PRO A 630 -7.64 -22.07 14.43
N THR A 631 -8.67 -21.28 14.12
CA THR A 631 -8.57 -19.83 14.04
C THR A 631 -9.06 -19.21 15.35
N VAL A 632 -8.18 -18.50 16.03
CA VAL A 632 -8.47 -17.73 17.25
C VAL A 632 -8.90 -16.33 16.83
N LEU A 633 -10.13 -15.97 17.15
CA LEU A 633 -10.75 -14.68 16.87
C LEU A 633 -10.64 -13.78 18.09
N PHE A 634 -9.97 -12.64 17.91
CA PHE A 634 -9.84 -11.61 18.92
C PHE A 634 -10.25 -10.26 18.32
N SER A 635 -11.14 -9.53 18.99
CA SER A 635 -11.63 -8.25 18.46
C SER A 635 -10.54 -7.18 18.51
N TYR A 636 -10.42 -6.39 17.44
CA TYR A 636 -9.52 -5.24 17.44
C TYR A 636 -9.92 -4.19 18.49
N GLY A 637 -11.21 -4.02 18.76
CA GLY A 637 -11.68 -3.10 19.80
C GLY A 637 -11.17 -3.51 21.18
N ASP A 638 -11.23 -4.81 21.47
CA ASP A 638 -10.72 -5.40 22.69
C ASP A 638 -9.19 -5.26 22.80
N PHE A 639 -8.47 -5.49 21.70
CA PHE A 639 -7.03 -5.20 21.63
C PHE A 639 -6.72 -3.74 21.97
N TRP A 640 -7.50 -2.80 21.41
CA TRP A 640 -7.25 -1.38 21.55
C TRP A 640 -7.42 -0.88 23.00
N GLU A 641 -8.39 -1.45 23.72
CA GLU A 641 -8.62 -1.18 25.14
C GLU A 641 -7.60 -1.89 26.03
N HIS A 642 -7.30 -3.16 25.74
CA HIS A 642 -6.45 -4.04 26.55
C HIS A 642 -5.40 -4.79 25.71
N PRO A 643 -4.30 -4.13 25.27
CA PRO A 643 -3.33 -4.74 24.34
C PRO A 643 -2.62 -5.99 24.90
N HIS A 644 -2.46 -6.08 26.22
CA HIS A 644 -1.78 -7.22 26.88
C HIS A 644 -2.50 -8.55 26.66
N HIS A 645 -3.83 -8.54 26.49
CA HIS A 645 -4.62 -9.74 26.22
C HIS A 645 -4.20 -10.46 24.94
N TRP A 646 -3.72 -9.73 23.93
CA TRP A 646 -3.24 -10.35 22.69
C TRP A 646 -1.96 -11.15 22.91
N PHE A 647 -1.02 -10.62 23.70
CA PHE A 647 0.21 -11.34 24.04
C PHE A 647 -0.06 -12.56 24.93
N GLU A 648 -1.02 -12.47 25.86
CA GLU A 648 -1.47 -13.62 26.65
C GLU A 648 -2.06 -14.72 25.75
N LEU A 649 -2.84 -14.35 24.72
CA LEU A 649 -3.37 -15.31 23.74
C LEU A 649 -2.27 -15.95 22.90
N LEU A 650 -1.26 -15.18 22.47
CA LEU A 650 -0.09 -15.71 21.75
C LEU A 650 0.61 -16.81 22.56
N GLN A 651 0.86 -16.55 23.84
CA GLN A 651 1.51 -17.52 24.71
C GLN A 651 0.63 -18.74 24.96
N ARG A 652 -0.64 -18.54 25.32
CA ARG A 652 -1.56 -19.61 25.70
C ARG A 652 -1.79 -20.60 24.56
N TYR A 653 -2.02 -20.08 23.35
CA TYR A 653 -2.28 -20.91 22.18
C TYR A 653 -1.01 -21.30 21.43
N LYS A 654 0.17 -20.94 21.95
CA LYS A 654 1.48 -21.21 21.35
C LYS A 654 1.49 -20.79 19.88
N ILE A 655 0.98 -19.59 19.61
CA ILE A 655 0.87 -19.06 18.25
C ILE A 655 2.28 -18.91 17.67
N LYS A 656 2.51 -19.55 16.53
CA LYS A 656 3.78 -19.53 15.81
C LYS A 656 3.88 -18.29 14.91
N ASP A 657 2.81 -18.04 14.17
CA ASP A 657 2.73 -17.02 13.13
C ASP A 657 1.76 -15.93 13.60
N ALA A 658 2.32 -14.77 13.96
CA ALA A 658 1.57 -13.64 14.49
C ALA A 658 1.63 -12.48 13.50
N LEU A 659 0.49 -11.80 13.33
CA LEU A 659 0.39 -10.57 12.55
C LEU A 659 0.03 -9.42 13.49
N ALA A 660 0.77 -8.32 13.41
CA ALA A 660 0.46 -7.11 14.14
C ALA A 660 0.87 -5.88 13.33
N THR A 661 -0.11 -5.05 12.97
CA THR A 661 0.14 -3.81 12.23
C THR A 661 0.94 -2.80 13.08
N TYR A 662 1.66 -1.88 12.45
CA TYR A 662 2.37 -0.81 13.16
C TYR A 662 1.53 -0.06 14.23
N PRO A 663 0.27 0.35 13.97
CA PRO A 663 -0.57 0.99 14.99
C PRO A 663 -0.88 0.08 16.19
N MET A 664 -0.92 -1.24 16.00
CA MET A 664 -1.09 -2.18 17.11
C MET A 664 0.14 -2.15 18.03
N PHE A 665 1.35 -2.14 17.47
CA PHE A 665 2.58 -2.02 18.26
C PHE A 665 2.69 -0.69 18.96
N GLU A 666 2.46 0.42 18.25
CA GLU A 666 2.48 1.77 18.83
C GLU A 666 1.53 1.86 20.03
N ARG A 667 0.31 1.32 19.88
CA ARG A 667 -0.69 1.25 20.95
C ARG A 667 -0.24 0.35 22.10
N ALA A 668 0.30 -0.82 21.80
CA ALA A 668 0.79 -1.76 22.79
C ALA A 668 1.93 -1.15 23.61
N VAL A 669 2.95 -0.57 22.97
CA VAL A 669 4.07 0.10 23.64
C VAL A 669 3.58 1.25 24.52
N SER A 670 2.70 2.09 23.99
CA SER A 670 2.18 3.25 24.73
C SER A 670 1.39 2.87 25.99
N ARG A 671 0.62 1.78 25.95
CA ARG A 671 -0.23 1.32 27.06
C ARG A 671 0.46 0.36 28.01
N MET A 672 1.40 -0.45 27.53
CA MET A 672 2.07 -1.48 28.33
C MET A 672 3.29 -0.97 29.09
N ASN A 673 3.80 0.24 28.81
CA ASN A 673 4.88 0.87 29.60
C ASN A 673 4.56 0.98 31.12
N GLN A 674 3.29 0.83 31.52
CA GLN A 674 2.83 0.86 32.91
C GLN A 674 2.57 -0.54 33.51
N LEU A 675 2.75 -1.62 32.74
CA LEU A 675 2.49 -3.00 33.15
C LEU A 675 3.81 -3.76 33.38
N ASP A 676 3.82 -4.70 34.32
CA ASP A 676 4.99 -5.53 34.61
C ASP A 676 5.22 -6.51 33.45
N PHE A 677 6.26 -6.26 32.64
CA PHE A 677 6.62 -7.05 31.44
C PHE A 677 6.93 -8.53 31.73
N ARG A 678 7.01 -8.93 33.01
CA ARG A 678 7.32 -10.30 33.46
C ARG A 678 6.18 -11.31 33.28
N ALA A 679 4.99 -10.89 32.85
CA ALA A 679 3.80 -11.73 32.86
C ALA A 679 3.66 -12.72 31.69
N PHE A 680 4.32 -12.50 30.54
CA PHE A 680 4.14 -13.36 29.36
C PHE A 680 5.41 -13.59 28.53
N THR A 681 5.50 -14.74 27.84
CA THR A 681 6.65 -15.15 27.02
C THR A 681 6.26 -15.39 25.55
N MET A 682 7.09 -14.92 24.61
CA MET A 682 6.85 -15.04 23.16
C MET A 682 7.74 -16.08 22.47
N HIS A 683 8.32 -17.03 23.21
CA HIS A 683 9.27 -18.03 22.68
C HIS A 683 8.70 -18.92 21.56
N ASN A 684 7.37 -19.04 21.46
CA ASN A 684 6.70 -19.81 20.41
C ASN A 684 6.52 -19.03 19.10
N VAL A 685 6.54 -17.69 19.16
CA VAL A 685 6.38 -16.84 17.98
C VAL A 685 7.66 -16.93 17.17
N ARG A 686 7.57 -17.52 15.97
CA ARG A 686 8.69 -17.65 15.03
C ARG A 686 8.61 -16.62 13.92
N ASN A 687 7.40 -16.33 13.46
CA ASN A 687 7.13 -15.38 12.40
C ASN A 687 6.25 -14.26 12.95
N LEU A 688 6.76 -13.03 12.90
CA LEU A 688 6.02 -11.82 13.26
C LEU A 688 5.94 -10.93 12.02
N SER A 689 4.77 -10.90 11.40
CA SER A 689 4.49 -10.04 10.25
C SER A 689 3.93 -8.70 10.73
N VAL A 690 4.39 -7.60 10.11
CA VAL A 690 4.01 -6.22 10.46
C VAL A 690 3.26 -5.56 9.34
#